data_AF-A0A2D5Z0K7-F1
#
_entry.id   AF-A0A2D5Z0K7-F1
#
_cell.length_a   1.000
_cell.length_b   1.000
_cell.length_c   1.000
_cell.angle_alpha   90.00
_cell.angle_beta   90.00
_cell.angle_gamma   90.00
#
_symmetry.space_group_name_H-M   'P 1'
#
loop_
_entity.id
_entity.type
_entity.pdbx_description
1 polymer ?
#
loop_
_entity_poly.entity_id
_entity_poly.type
_entity_poly.pdbx_seq_one_letter_code
_entity_poly.pdbx_strand_id
1 'polypeptide(L)'
;MRTIHNMPVIPEEGEHYAQCAHKPMTRSEMKCDFRNAMFMKHPDSQACWEAILRYKVASAVYFHARHWISEKDGTEWFGWKHSLRKLADAGVFIFHVNPVWLGAQRTRAYFDFLVETFGEQFIGMKGDSELDGGYTAGWCWTGSYAEQMGKVEVPSPRRSRAEARQQYDEVLDWFYGRAFNRGMSISSLGYGCHYAAEHGARMLGIEAEECLPSDTLLWCFCRGAAKQYDLLTTVSISSVNHWGLGPHFRDGENVAFGDEIVGPDYGASQGLHKREWYVAYMNSASIIVFADGIFHHAKYAGKISGDYEPFIKGGGANPPGFGYLEANLTPKGKTQLQCQEFAAEHPVRGTPYMPVALLLDHDHGWNPPGDYYRTPTDCVWGNIPYARGDYQIDNFFRWVYPDYELASYYRDERGYITNTPFGDLFEVIVSNASPTCLDKYRVVMLLGEQQVAEDVQQRLADFARNGGIVVVAIDQWPQIGSDLAGAEVGEGVPGCEGDVRAADDVSFSEERFEYREAGVTTGDVLLATRDGAPLVIRNPVGEGAFFLVTVPSWGRTEKRHEILSGIRHVLGNLLRDLRLVEVKGRPIYCLVNVTDRDDELIVTLCNNSPDLPWEGSVRLVGAPIASFEAWLGHSEAAIEDGALRCGVPANDVRIFKLGADRSFLPLMFRDIDWKKLGVGIPDTDFQTCPARRNAHQPGHG
;
A
#
# COMPACT_ATOMS: atom_id res chain seq x y z
N MET A 1 -12.82 -24.28 -14.33
CA MET A 1 -12.16 -23.02 -13.93
C MET A 1 -12.28 -22.91 -12.42
N ARG A 2 -11.13 -22.81 -11.75
CA ARG A 2 -11.02 -22.64 -10.30
C ARG A 2 -11.87 -21.48 -9.75
N THR A 3 -12.49 -21.68 -8.59
CA THR A 3 -12.94 -20.58 -7.72
C THR A 3 -11.71 -19.84 -7.18
N ILE A 4 -11.61 -18.55 -7.48
CA ILE A 4 -10.52 -17.67 -7.05
C ILE A 4 -11.03 -16.85 -5.89
N HIS A 5 -10.31 -16.99 -4.79
CA HIS A 5 -10.62 -16.35 -3.55
C HIS A 5 -9.83 -15.03 -3.47
N ASN A 6 -10.16 -14.04 -4.32
CA ASN A 6 -9.72 -12.65 -4.13
C ASN A 6 -10.49 -12.05 -2.94
N MET A 7 -10.17 -12.59 -1.77
CA MET A 7 -10.78 -12.36 -0.49
C MET A 7 -10.08 -11.18 0.17
N PRO A 8 -10.80 -10.29 0.86
CA PRO A 8 -10.19 -9.47 1.88
C PRO A 8 -9.65 -10.39 2.98
N VAL A 9 -8.62 -9.91 3.66
CA VAL A 9 -8.02 -10.61 4.80
C VAL A 9 -9.03 -10.76 5.93
N ILE A 10 -9.28 -11.98 6.42
CA ILE A 10 -9.88 -12.22 7.73
C ILE A 10 -8.77 -12.74 8.66
N PRO A 11 -8.21 -11.90 9.55
CA PRO A 11 -7.11 -12.33 10.41
C PRO A 11 -7.48 -13.56 11.25
N GLU A 12 -8.62 -13.53 11.95
CA GLU A 12 -9.05 -14.57 12.88
C GLU A 12 -9.30 -15.96 12.26
N GLU A 13 -9.34 -16.08 10.92
CA GLU A 13 -9.47 -17.34 10.19
C GLU A 13 -8.19 -17.75 9.46
N GLY A 14 -7.15 -16.93 9.51
CA GLY A 14 -5.88 -17.12 8.82
C GLY A 14 -4.98 -18.21 9.42
N GLU A 15 -4.16 -18.83 8.57
CA GLU A 15 -3.15 -19.81 9.00
C GLU A 15 -2.12 -19.15 9.93
N HIS A 16 -1.68 -17.94 9.60
CA HIS A 16 -0.75 -17.16 10.40
C HIS A 16 -1.35 -16.81 11.77
N TYR A 17 -2.63 -16.41 11.83
CA TYR A 17 -3.32 -16.14 13.09
C TYR A 17 -3.40 -17.37 13.98
N ALA A 18 -3.58 -18.58 13.43
CA ALA A 18 -3.54 -19.80 14.21
C ALA A 18 -2.14 -20.06 14.81
N GLN A 19 -1.08 -19.85 14.02
CA GLN A 19 0.31 -20.17 14.35
C GLN A 19 1.02 -19.15 15.26
N CYS A 20 0.71 -17.86 15.13
CA CYS A 20 1.40 -16.79 15.86
C CYS A 20 1.14 -16.86 17.39
N ALA A 21 2.18 -16.59 18.19
CA ALA A 21 2.05 -16.48 19.64
C ALA A 21 1.34 -15.18 20.06
N HIS A 22 1.50 -14.12 19.29
CA HIS A 22 0.90 -12.81 19.50
C HIS A 22 -0.11 -12.55 18.38
N LYS A 23 -1.38 -12.40 18.74
CA LYS A 23 -2.47 -12.37 17.75
C LYS A 23 -2.51 -11.03 16.99
N PRO A 24 -2.61 -11.07 15.64
CA PRO A 24 -2.98 -9.94 14.79
C PRO A 24 -4.21 -9.18 15.28
N MET A 25 -4.35 -7.94 14.82
CA MET A 25 -5.59 -7.19 15.03
C MET A 25 -6.69 -7.76 14.14
N THR A 26 -7.84 -8.07 14.74
CA THR A 26 -9.04 -8.55 14.05
C THR A 26 -10.05 -7.44 13.82
N ARG A 27 -10.97 -7.63 12.84
CA ARG A 27 -12.13 -6.73 12.71
C ARG A 27 -13.07 -6.82 13.91
N SER A 28 -13.12 -7.97 14.57
CA SER A 28 -13.89 -8.17 15.80
C SER A 28 -13.36 -7.30 16.96
N GLU A 29 -12.05 -7.24 17.17
CA GLU A 29 -11.43 -6.35 18.17
C GLU A 29 -11.59 -4.87 17.80
N MET A 30 -11.42 -4.52 16.53
CA MET A 30 -11.68 -3.16 16.04
C MET A 30 -13.16 -2.78 16.09
N LYS A 31 -14.08 -3.77 16.10
CA LYS A 31 -15.55 -3.63 16.04
C LYS A 31 -16.07 -2.98 14.75
N CYS A 32 -15.25 -2.92 13.70
CA CYS A 32 -15.56 -2.36 12.39
C CYS A 32 -14.49 -2.72 11.34
N ASP A 33 -14.82 -2.51 10.07
CA ASP A 33 -13.91 -2.68 8.92
C ASP A 33 -13.02 -1.45 8.64
N PHE A 34 -13.37 -0.28 9.19
CA PHE A 34 -12.55 0.94 9.10
C PHE A 34 -12.73 1.80 10.35
N ARG A 35 -11.62 2.15 11.02
CA ARG A 35 -11.59 3.21 12.04
C ARG A 35 -10.98 4.48 11.48
N ASN A 36 -11.80 5.52 11.53
CA ASN A 36 -11.37 6.88 11.34
C ASN A 36 -10.49 7.35 12.52
N ALA A 37 -9.28 7.82 12.21
CA ALA A 37 -8.30 8.26 13.18
C ALA A 37 -7.90 9.75 13.05
N MET A 38 -7.57 10.37 14.19
CA MET A 38 -7.12 11.76 14.27
C MET A 38 -5.82 11.90 15.06
N PHE A 39 -4.90 12.76 14.60
CA PHE A 39 -3.75 13.17 15.40
C PHE A 39 -4.16 14.11 16.55
N MET A 40 -3.71 13.82 17.77
CA MET A 40 -3.88 14.74 18.89
C MET A 40 -2.50 15.14 19.47
N LYS A 41 -1.99 16.31 19.03
CA LYS A 41 -0.60 16.73 19.32
C LYS A 41 -0.26 16.86 20.81
N HIS A 42 -1.21 17.29 21.65
CA HIS A 42 -1.02 17.56 23.08
C HIS A 42 -2.33 17.31 23.86
N PRO A 43 -2.29 16.82 25.11
CA PRO A 43 -3.49 16.61 25.94
C PRO A 43 -4.27 17.89 26.26
N ASP A 44 -3.67 19.08 26.13
CA ASP A 44 -4.34 20.36 26.45
C ASP A 44 -5.20 20.92 25.30
N SER A 45 -5.29 20.24 24.15
CA SER A 45 -6.05 20.73 22.99
C SER A 45 -7.56 20.60 23.20
N GLN A 46 -8.21 21.65 23.70
CA GLN A 46 -9.67 21.67 23.91
C GLN A 46 -10.46 21.42 22.61
N ALA A 47 -9.98 21.92 21.46
CA ALA A 47 -10.64 21.66 20.17
C ALA A 47 -10.63 20.16 19.80
N CYS A 48 -9.50 19.48 20.00
CA CYS A 48 -9.42 18.02 19.80
C CYS A 48 -10.34 17.29 20.78
N TRP A 49 -10.39 17.70 22.04
CA TRP A 49 -11.30 17.11 23.04
C TRP A 49 -12.77 17.22 22.64
N GLU A 50 -13.23 18.41 22.21
CA GLU A 50 -14.62 18.58 21.76
C GLU A 50 -14.88 17.82 20.46
N ALA A 51 -13.94 17.87 19.50
CA ALA A 51 -14.03 17.13 18.24
C ALA A 51 -14.21 15.63 18.46
N ILE A 52 -13.42 15.01 19.34
CA ILE A 52 -13.53 13.58 19.68
C ILE A 52 -14.79 13.33 20.52
N LEU A 53 -14.90 13.93 21.71
CA LEU A 53 -15.86 13.49 22.73
C LEU A 53 -17.29 13.96 22.47
N ARG A 54 -17.46 15.16 21.92
CA ARG A 54 -18.78 15.79 21.73
C ARG A 54 -19.29 15.66 20.31
N TYR A 55 -18.40 15.84 19.33
CA TYR A 55 -18.78 15.82 17.92
C TYR A 55 -18.41 14.52 17.20
N LYS A 56 -17.68 13.60 17.83
CA LYS A 56 -17.31 12.28 17.28
C LYS A 56 -16.63 12.35 15.90
N VAL A 57 -15.75 13.34 15.70
CA VAL A 57 -14.97 13.54 14.46
C VAL A 57 -13.94 12.44 14.21
N ALA A 58 -13.59 11.64 15.23
CA ALA A 58 -12.83 10.40 15.07
C ALA A 58 -13.20 9.38 16.15
N SER A 59 -13.04 8.09 15.83
CA SER A 59 -13.26 6.97 16.76
C SER A 59 -11.94 6.36 17.25
N ALA A 60 -10.84 6.66 16.58
CA ALA A 60 -9.48 6.39 17.03
C ALA A 60 -8.62 7.67 17.12
N VAL A 61 -7.62 7.66 17.99
CA VAL A 61 -6.70 8.79 18.20
C VAL A 61 -5.26 8.28 18.26
N TYR A 62 -4.35 9.05 17.70
CA TYR A 62 -2.92 8.75 17.72
C TYR A 62 -2.12 9.98 18.15
N PHE A 63 -1.01 9.77 18.86
CA PHE A 63 -0.20 10.85 19.41
C PHE A 63 1.25 10.40 19.69
N HIS A 64 2.21 11.33 19.59
CA HIS A 64 3.57 11.06 20.07
C HIS A 64 3.58 11.08 21.60
N ALA A 65 4.05 10.00 22.23
CA ALA A 65 4.09 9.91 23.68
C ALA A 65 4.91 11.04 24.32
N ARG A 66 5.92 11.61 23.63
CA ARG A 66 6.77 12.70 24.16
C ARG A 66 6.03 14.01 24.45
N HIS A 67 4.85 14.21 23.85
CA HIS A 67 4.00 15.37 24.09
C HIS A 67 2.86 15.10 25.08
N TRP A 68 2.69 13.84 25.50
CA TRP A 68 1.60 13.41 26.37
C TRP A 68 2.12 12.89 27.71
N ILE A 69 3.00 11.89 27.65
CA ILE A 69 3.58 11.24 28.82
C ILE A 69 4.79 12.04 29.26
N SER A 70 4.62 12.76 30.38
CA SER A 70 5.70 13.53 30.98
C SER A 70 5.65 13.46 32.50
N GLU A 71 6.83 13.37 33.11
CA GLU A 71 7.00 13.29 34.55
C GLU A 71 8.16 14.20 34.95
N LYS A 72 7.97 14.94 36.04
CA LYS A 72 8.99 15.80 36.62
C LYS A 72 9.17 15.43 38.10
N ASP A 73 10.40 15.14 38.48
CA ASP A 73 10.77 14.77 39.86
C ASP A 73 9.94 13.58 40.42
N GLY A 74 9.55 12.64 39.54
CA GLY A 74 8.71 11.47 39.87
C GLY A 74 7.21 11.75 39.99
N THR A 75 6.78 12.99 39.72
CA THR A 75 5.36 13.40 39.70
C THR A 75 4.87 13.58 38.26
N GLU A 76 3.62 13.22 37.99
CA GLU A 76 2.99 13.43 36.68
C GLU A 76 2.93 14.90 36.30
N TRP A 77 3.51 15.26 35.15
CA TRP A 77 3.40 16.59 34.56
C TRP A 77 2.26 16.55 33.51
N PHE A 78 1.44 17.61 33.48
CA PHE A 78 0.20 17.70 32.68
C PHE A 78 -0.88 16.63 32.97
N GLY A 79 -0.77 15.86 34.07
CA GLY A 79 -1.84 14.96 34.53
C GLY A 79 -2.24 13.88 33.53
N TRP A 80 -1.30 13.43 32.70
CA TRP A 80 -1.55 12.66 31.48
C TRP A 80 -2.33 11.36 31.70
N LYS A 81 -2.22 10.69 32.86
CA LYS A 81 -3.03 9.49 33.16
C LYS A 81 -4.52 9.80 33.29
N HIS A 82 -4.89 10.99 33.79
CA HIS A 82 -6.28 11.42 33.82
C HIS A 82 -6.82 11.65 32.40
N SER A 83 -6.04 12.33 31.57
CA SER A 83 -6.36 12.53 30.15
C SER A 83 -6.53 11.21 29.40
N LEU A 84 -5.64 10.23 29.59
CA LEU A 84 -5.76 8.93 28.93
C LEU A 84 -6.97 8.12 29.44
N ARG A 85 -7.25 8.09 30.75
CA ARG A 85 -8.48 7.47 31.27
C ARG A 85 -9.74 8.08 30.68
N LYS A 86 -9.79 9.40 30.54
CA LYS A 86 -10.92 10.12 29.91
C LYS A 86 -11.16 9.72 28.45
N LEU A 87 -10.13 9.29 27.70
CA LEU A 87 -10.31 8.72 26.35
C LEU A 87 -10.87 7.30 26.41
N ALA A 88 -10.34 6.44 27.30
CA ALA A 88 -10.80 5.07 27.46
C ALA A 88 -12.27 5.00 27.92
N ASP A 89 -12.62 5.80 28.95
CA ASP A 89 -13.98 5.96 29.48
C ASP A 89 -14.98 6.42 28.39
N ALA A 90 -14.49 7.11 27.35
CA ALA A 90 -15.28 7.62 26.24
C ALA A 90 -15.35 6.66 25.03
N GLY A 91 -14.77 5.46 25.10
CA GLY A 91 -14.82 4.48 24.03
C GLY A 91 -13.70 4.61 22.98
N VAL A 92 -12.79 5.58 23.12
CA VAL A 92 -11.87 5.99 22.06
C VAL A 92 -10.69 5.02 21.91
N PHE A 93 -10.51 4.50 20.70
CA PHE A 93 -9.36 3.64 20.38
C PHE A 93 -8.07 4.45 20.31
N ILE A 94 -6.94 3.87 20.71
CA ILE A 94 -5.62 4.51 20.64
C ILE A 94 -4.58 3.63 19.97
N PHE A 95 -3.66 4.27 19.25
CA PHE A 95 -2.55 3.61 18.56
C PHE A 95 -1.37 4.56 18.36
N HIS A 96 -0.30 4.05 17.73
CA HIS A 96 0.90 4.82 17.36
C HIS A 96 1.66 5.42 18.58
N VAL A 97 1.39 4.92 19.78
CA VAL A 97 2.00 5.42 21.03
C VAL A 97 3.38 4.78 21.21
N ASN A 98 4.40 5.30 20.53
CA ASN A 98 5.80 4.89 20.71
C ASN A 98 6.45 5.72 21.84
N PRO A 99 7.02 5.11 22.91
CA PRO A 99 7.73 5.77 24.01
C PRO A 99 9.16 5.23 24.20
N VAL A 100 9.81 4.64 23.19
CA VAL A 100 11.08 3.88 23.36
C VAL A 100 12.24 4.68 23.97
N TRP A 101 12.24 6.01 23.87
CA TRP A 101 13.25 6.89 24.48
C TRP A 101 13.16 6.98 26.01
N LEU A 102 12.08 6.49 26.65
CA LEU A 102 11.90 6.62 28.10
C LEU A 102 12.69 5.58 28.92
N GLY A 103 13.34 4.62 28.25
CA GLY A 103 14.11 3.55 28.86
C GLY A 103 13.23 2.37 29.31
N ALA A 104 13.74 1.16 29.17
CA ALA A 104 12.95 -0.09 29.20
C ALA A 104 11.98 -0.22 30.39
N GLN A 105 12.41 0.11 31.61
CA GLN A 105 11.54 0.02 32.80
C GLN A 105 10.35 0.98 32.75
N ARG A 106 10.57 2.22 32.29
CA ARG A 106 9.48 3.21 32.15
C ARG A 106 8.60 2.87 30.97
N THR A 107 9.18 2.52 29.81
CA THR A 107 8.44 2.01 28.63
C THR A 107 7.51 0.86 29.02
N ARG A 108 7.97 -0.07 29.87
CA ARG A 108 7.14 -1.16 30.41
C ARG A 108 5.98 -0.65 31.29
N ALA A 109 6.26 0.22 32.26
CA ALA A 109 5.23 0.78 33.13
C ALA A 109 4.16 1.57 32.37
N TYR A 110 4.53 2.29 31.30
CA TYR A 110 3.58 2.95 30.41
C TYR A 110 2.77 1.95 29.59
N PHE A 111 3.39 0.91 29.04
CA PHE A 111 2.69 -0.15 28.32
C PHE A 111 1.66 -0.86 29.21
N ASP A 112 2.06 -1.27 30.42
CA ASP A 112 1.17 -1.91 31.39
C ASP A 112 -0.02 -0.99 31.74
N PHE A 113 0.21 0.31 31.95
CA PHE A 113 -0.87 1.29 32.14
C PHE A 113 -1.80 1.42 30.94
N LEU A 114 -1.30 1.42 29.71
CA LEU A 114 -2.12 1.49 28.49
C LEU A 114 -2.98 0.23 28.34
N VAL A 115 -2.42 -0.95 28.59
CA VAL A 115 -3.15 -2.23 28.56
C VAL A 115 -4.20 -2.29 29.67
N GLU A 116 -3.88 -1.87 30.90
CA GLU A 116 -4.83 -1.80 32.03
C GLU A 116 -5.97 -0.82 31.75
N THR A 117 -5.68 0.34 31.15
CA THR A 117 -6.64 1.44 30.97
C THR A 117 -7.55 1.25 29.75
N PHE A 118 -7.02 0.75 28.62
CA PHE A 118 -7.74 0.68 27.34
C PHE A 118 -8.08 -0.76 26.91
N GLY A 119 -7.33 -1.77 27.34
CA GLY A 119 -7.57 -3.19 26.98
C GLY A 119 -7.59 -3.44 25.46
N GLU A 120 -8.79 -3.70 24.92
CA GLU A 120 -9.06 -3.88 23.48
C GLU A 120 -8.89 -2.58 22.67
N GLN A 121 -9.20 -1.42 23.27
CA GLN A 121 -9.11 -0.12 22.62
C GLN A 121 -7.66 0.28 22.29
N PHE A 122 -6.67 -0.37 22.91
CA PHE A 122 -5.25 -0.18 22.58
C PHE A 122 -4.85 -1.10 21.43
N ILE A 123 -4.86 -0.52 20.23
CA ILE A 123 -4.56 -1.19 18.96
C ILE A 123 -3.07 -1.55 18.87
N GLY A 124 -2.17 -0.63 19.23
CA GLY A 124 -0.74 -0.92 19.21
C GLY A 124 0.16 0.31 19.22
N MET A 125 1.46 0.04 19.19
CA MET A 125 2.54 1.03 19.17
C MET A 125 3.05 1.15 17.74
N LYS A 126 3.42 2.36 17.27
CA LYS A 126 3.99 2.51 15.91
C LYS A 126 5.31 1.76 15.86
N GLY A 127 5.47 0.90 14.86
CA GLY A 127 6.74 0.64 14.21
C GLY A 127 7.31 1.99 13.80
N ASP A 128 8.44 2.41 14.39
CA ASP A 128 9.04 3.66 13.96
C ASP A 128 9.42 3.49 12.49
N SER A 129 8.81 4.28 11.62
CA SER A 129 8.64 3.91 10.21
C SER A 129 9.98 3.85 9.47
N GLU A 130 10.91 4.73 9.88
CA GLU A 130 12.31 4.73 9.50
C GLU A 130 13.07 3.42 9.82
N LEU A 131 12.54 2.55 10.70
CA LEU A 131 13.14 1.26 11.09
C LEU A 131 12.62 0.08 10.26
N ASP A 132 11.36 0.12 9.82
CA ASP A 132 10.77 -0.90 8.92
C ASP A 132 11.38 -0.83 7.49
N GLY A 133 12.09 0.24 7.15
CA GLY A 133 12.99 0.32 5.99
C GLY A 133 14.46 0.47 6.38
N GLY A 134 14.86 0.06 7.60
CA GLY A 134 16.18 0.29 8.16
C GLY A 134 17.35 -0.32 7.36
N TYR A 135 17.09 -1.33 6.52
CA TYR A 135 18.10 -1.90 5.62
C TYR A 135 18.39 -1.02 4.39
N THR A 136 17.51 -0.09 4.01
CA THR A 136 17.69 0.81 2.85
C THR A 136 18.92 1.71 3.02
N ALA A 137 19.04 2.37 4.17
CA ALA A 137 20.16 3.26 4.49
C ALA A 137 21.38 2.52 5.09
N GLY A 138 21.42 1.18 5.05
CA GLY A 138 22.51 0.40 5.63
C GLY A 138 22.55 0.44 7.16
N TRP A 139 21.43 0.08 7.80
CA TRP A 139 21.27 -0.24 9.24
C TRP A 139 20.80 0.92 10.14
N CYS A 140 19.67 1.51 9.73
CA CYS A 140 18.82 2.55 10.35
C CYS A 140 19.39 3.98 10.48
N TRP A 141 18.49 4.96 10.32
CA TRP A 141 18.86 6.37 10.09
C TRP A 141 19.35 7.08 11.36
N THR A 142 18.86 6.70 12.54
CA THR A 142 19.27 7.30 13.83
C THR A 142 19.27 6.30 15.00
N GLY A 143 20.04 6.63 16.04
CA GLY A 143 19.93 6.01 17.37
C GLY A 143 21.12 5.14 17.80
N SER A 144 21.20 4.88 19.11
CA SER A 144 22.32 4.16 19.75
C SER A 144 22.48 2.69 19.33
N TYR A 145 21.57 2.17 18.49
CA TYR A 145 21.65 0.82 17.93
C TYR A 145 22.27 0.81 16.52
N ALA A 146 22.02 1.85 15.69
CA ALA A 146 22.78 2.09 14.46
C ALA A 146 24.29 2.19 14.75
N GLU A 147 24.62 2.89 15.84
CA GLU A 147 25.98 3.04 16.36
C GLU A 147 26.60 1.71 16.86
N GLN A 148 25.78 0.72 17.23
CA GLN A 148 26.23 -0.60 17.71
C GLN A 148 26.39 -1.62 16.58
N MET A 149 25.45 -1.66 15.64
CA MET A 149 25.52 -2.57 14.49
C MET A 149 26.56 -2.11 13.45
N GLY A 150 26.82 -0.79 13.41
CA GLY A 150 27.76 -0.18 12.48
C GLY A 150 27.14 -0.03 11.09
N LYS A 151 27.24 1.18 10.52
CA LYS A 151 26.78 1.40 9.15
C LYS A 151 27.64 0.63 8.17
N VAL A 152 27.02 -0.10 7.25
CA VAL A 152 27.74 -0.78 6.17
C VAL A 152 27.59 -0.02 4.86
N GLU A 153 28.13 1.21 4.84
CA GLU A 153 28.10 2.16 3.70
C GLU A 153 28.92 1.67 2.48
N VAL A 154 29.73 0.61 2.63
CA VAL A 154 30.54 0.03 1.55
C VAL A 154 29.82 -1.18 0.94
N PRO A 155 29.63 -1.23 -0.39
CA PRO A 155 29.12 -2.42 -1.07
C PRO A 155 29.91 -3.69 -0.71
N SER A 156 29.21 -4.74 -0.34
CA SER A 156 29.81 -6.03 0.06
C SER A 156 29.32 -7.15 -0.86
N PRO A 157 29.97 -7.38 -2.02
CA PRO A 157 29.66 -8.50 -2.92
C PRO A 157 29.87 -9.90 -2.31
N ARG A 158 30.42 -9.98 -1.10
CA ARG A 158 30.67 -11.23 -0.36
C ARG A 158 29.59 -11.53 0.68
N ARG A 159 28.73 -10.56 1.01
CA ARG A 159 27.61 -10.75 1.93
C ARG A 159 26.48 -11.44 1.17
N SER A 160 26.01 -12.57 1.69
CA SER A 160 24.83 -13.25 1.15
C SER A 160 23.54 -12.56 1.59
N ARG A 161 22.45 -12.82 0.84
CA ARG A 161 21.10 -12.35 1.20
C ARG A 161 20.65 -12.92 2.55
N ALA A 162 20.88 -14.21 2.81
CA ALA A 162 20.56 -14.86 4.08
C ALA A 162 21.30 -14.23 5.29
N GLU A 163 22.59 -13.91 5.16
CA GLU A 163 23.32 -13.19 6.23
C GLU A 163 22.77 -11.78 6.46
N ALA A 164 22.29 -11.11 5.39
CA ALA A 164 21.68 -9.80 5.52
C ALA A 164 20.28 -9.88 6.14
N ARG A 165 19.49 -10.89 5.76
CA ARG A 165 18.18 -11.21 6.33
C ARG A 165 18.29 -11.47 7.84
N GLN A 166 19.18 -12.37 8.25
CA GLN A 166 19.39 -12.70 9.67
C GLN A 166 19.71 -11.46 10.51
N GLN A 167 20.51 -10.52 9.98
CA GLN A 167 20.84 -9.28 10.67
C GLN A 167 19.65 -8.30 10.73
N TYR A 168 18.71 -8.39 9.79
CA TYR A 168 17.45 -7.64 9.83
C TYR A 168 16.46 -8.23 10.84
N ASP A 169 16.41 -9.55 10.95
CA ASP A 169 15.61 -10.26 11.94
C ASP A 169 16.01 -9.85 13.37
N GLU A 170 17.31 -9.67 13.64
CA GLU A 170 17.80 -9.15 14.93
C GLU A 170 17.30 -7.71 15.23
N VAL A 171 17.17 -6.85 14.21
CA VAL A 171 16.62 -5.49 14.35
C VAL A 171 15.12 -5.54 14.63
N LEU A 172 14.39 -6.40 13.91
CA LEU A 172 12.94 -6.57 14.06
C LEU A 172 12.59 -7.20 15.42
N ASP A 173 13.29 -8.25 15.85
CA ASP A 173 13.11 -8.87 17.17
C ASP A 173 13.35 -7.87 18.31
N TRP A 174 14.41 -7.06 18.20
CA TRP A 174 14.67 -5.98 19.16
C TRP A 174 13.54 -4.95 19.18
N PHE A 175 13.01 -4.61 18.01
CA PHE A 175 11.97 -3.60 17.86
C PHE A 175 10.61 -4.08 18.39
N TYR A 176 10.08 -5.18 17.83
CA TYR A 176 8.77 -5.71 18.20
C TYR A 176 8.75 -6.24 19.64
N GLY A 177 9.88 -6.78 20.12
CA GLY A 177 10.08 -7.10 21.54
C GLY A 177 9.97 -5.88 22.47
N ARG A 178 10.44 -4.70 22.04
CA ARG A 178 10.26 -3.42 22.78
C ARG A 178 8.86 -2.82 22.66
N ALA A 179 8.14 -3.14 21.59
CA ALA A 179 6.70 -2.89 21.48
C ALA A 179 5.86 -3.92 22.27
N PHE A 180 6.50 -4.79 23.06
CA PHE A 180 5.90 -5.88 23.84
C PHE A 180 4.97 -6.76 23.00
N ASN A 181 5.35 -6.96 21.74
CA ASN A 181 4.62 -7.73 20.73
C ASN A 181 3.17 -7.21 20.50
N ARG A 182 3.00 -5.88 20.60
CA ARG A 182 1.86 -5.09 20.08
C ARG A 182 2.34 -3.94 19.17
N GLY A 183 3.39 -4.18 18.39
CA GLY A 183 3.83 -3.25 17.34
C GLY A 183 2.91 -3.30 16.12
N MET A 184 2.79 -2.18 15.41
CA MET A 184 2.14 -2.07 14.09
C MET A 184 3.19 -1.63 13.09
N SER A 185 3.41 -2.37 11.99
CA SER A 185 4.36 -1.92 10.96
C SER A 185 3.83 -0.71 10.21
N ILE A 186 4.73 0.20 9.87
CA ILE A 186 4.51 1.35 8.99
C ILE A 186 5.77 1.45 8.10
N SER A 187 5.83 0.65 7.04
CA SER A 187 6.96 0.64 6.10
C SER A 187 7.03 1.95 5.32
N SER A 188 8.15 2.67 5.42
CA SER A 188 8.37 3.95 4.73
C SER A 188 9.58 3.90 3.80
N LEU A 189 10.78 3.62 4.34
CA LEU A 189 12.03 3.68 3.58
C LEU A 189 12.30 2.46 2.69
N GLY A 190 11.45 1.43 2.71
CA GLY A 190 11.65 0.18 1.99
C GLY A 190 10.45 -0.75 2.12
N TYR A 191 10.59 -1.98 1.63
CA TYR A 191 9.48 -2.93 1.48
C TYR A 191 9.45 -4.03 2.55
N GLY A 192 9.73 -3.68 3.81
CA GLY A 192 9.89 -4.62 4.92
C GLY A 192 8.62 -5.29 5.46
N CYS A 193 7.45 -5.06 4.86
CA CYS A 193 6.13 -5.53 5.34
C CYS A 193 6.08 -7.04 5.65
N HIS A 194 6.62 -7.90 4.77
CA HIS A 194 6.64 -9.35 4.97
C HIS A 194 7.48 -9.75 6.18
N TYR A 195 8.62 -9.09 6.37
CA TYR A 195 9.52 -9.35 7.49
C TYR A 195 8.93 -8.86 8.82
N ALA A 196 8.29 -7.69 8.82
CA ALA A 196 7.58 -7.20 10.00
C ALA A 196 6.45 -8.15 10.44
N ALA A 197 5.74 -8.77 9.50
CA ALA A 197 4.72 -9.79 9.79
C ALA A 197 5.32 -11.03 10.48
N GLU A 198 6.45 -11.54 10.00
CA GLU A 198 7.16 -12.69 10.60
C GLU A 198 7.63 -12.40 12.04
N HIS A 199 8.00 -11.15 12.33
CA HIS A 199 8.40 -10.70 13.66
C HIS A 199 7.24 -10.18 14.55
N GLY A 200 5.99 -10.52 14.18
CA GLY A 200 4.83 -10.33 15.06
C GLY A 200 4.23 -8.92 15.02
N ALA A 201 4.35 -8.19 13.91
CA ALA A 201 3.55 -7.01 13.66
C ALA A 201 2.05 -7.34 13.71
N ARG A 202 1.29 -6.61 14.52
CA ARG A 202 -0.15 -6.82 14.74
C ARG A 202 -1.02 -6.30 13.58
N MET A 203 -0.49 -5.33 12.84
CA MET A 203 -1.03 -4.76 11.60
C MET A 203 0.15 -4.38 10.71
N LEU A 204 -0.05 -4.37 9.41
CA LEU A 204 0.91 -3.85 8.43
C LEU A 204 0.47 -2.48 7.94
N GLY A 205 1.38 -1.70 7.39
CA GLY A 205 1.03 -0.43 6.81
C GLY A 205 2.16 0.24 6.10
N ILE A 206 1.84 1.36 5.46
CA ILE A 206 2.81 2.21 4.78
C ILE A 206 2.82 3.60 5.42
N GLU A 207 3.95 4.27 5.35
CA GLU A 207 3.96 5.73 5.38
C GLU A 207 3.93 6.22 3.93
N ALA A 208 3.07 7.18 3.64
CA ALA A 208 2.93 7.80 2.34
C ALA A 208 3.51 9.22 2.38
N GLU A 209 4.01 9.69 1.24
CA GLU A 209 4.66 11.00 1.05
C GLU A 209 6.10 11.08 1.64
N GLU A 210 6.45 12.05 2.51
CA GLU A 210 7.71 12.13 3.32
C GLU A 210 9.05 11.77 2.67
N CYS A 211 9.29 12.15 1.41
CA CYS A 211 10.51 11.78 0.66
C CYS A 211 10.67 10.26 0.37
N LEU A 212 9.60 9.48 0.52
CA LEU A 212 9.57 8.01 0.45
C LEU A 212 9.44 7.47 -0.99
N PRO A 213 9.63 6.16 -1.21
CA PRO A 213 9.31 5.50 -2.47
C PRO A 213 7.82 5.63 -2.86
N SER A 214 7.49 5.32 -4.11
CA SER A 214 6.12 5.33 -4.64
C SER A 214 5.11 4.62 -3.73
N ASP A 215 4.06 5.34 -3.32
CA ASP A 215 2.97 4.84 -2.48
C ASP A 215 2.21 3.70 -3.17
N THR A 216 2.09 3.75 -4.50
CA THR A 216 1.49 2.65 -5.30
C THR A 216 2.30 1.36 -5.15
N LEU A 217 3.63 1.45 -5.14
CA LEU A 217 4.51 0.31 -4.99
C LEU A 217 4.58 -0.16 -3.52
N LEU A 218 4.61 0.76 -2.55
CA LEU A 218 4.48 0.44 -1.13
C LEU A 218 3.17 -0.32 -0.84
N TRP A 219 2.04 0.11 -1.42
CA TRP A 219 0.76 -0.62 -1.34
C TRP A 219 0.85 -2.02 -1.96
N CYS A 220 1.50 -2.17 -3.11
CA CYS A 220 1.70 -3.48 -3.77
C CYS A 220 2.38 -4.50 -2.83
N PHE A 221 3.42 -4.09 -2.09
CA PHE A 221 4.07 -4.94 -1.09
C PHE A 221 3.21 -5.13 0.18
N CYS A 222 2.64 -4.05 0.72
CA CYS A 222 1.86 -4.08 1.96
C CYS A 222 0.60 -4.96 1.84
N ARG A 223 -0.17 -4.85 0.73
CA ARG A 223 -1.36 -5.67 0.46
C ARG A 223 -1.01 -7.15 0.30
N GLY A 224 0.07 -7.46 -0.42
CA GLY A 224 0.51 -8.84 -0.63
C GLY A 224 1.02 -9.50 0.65
N ALA A 225 1.80 -8.79 1.47
CA ALA A 225 2.15 -9.22 2.83
C ALA A 225 0.91 -9.41 3.71
N ALA A 226 -0.04 -8.48 3.67
CA ALA A 226 -1.30 -8.59 4.40
C ALA A 226 -2.10 -9.83 4.01
N LYS A 227 -2.18 -10.18 2.72
CA LYS A 227 -2.80 -11.44 2.25
C LYS A 227 -1.97 -12.68 2.58
N GLN A 228 -0.64 -12.60 2.65
CA GLN A 228 0.22 -13.74 2.96
C GLN A 228 0.20 -14.12 4.45
N TYR A 229 0.13 -13.13 5.34
CA TYR A 229 0.18 -13.32 6.80
C TYR A 229 -1.16 -13.03 7.49
N ASP A 230 -2.23 -12.86 6.72
CA ASP A 230 -3.59 -12.57 7.20
C ASP A 230 -3.63 -11.38 8.20
N LEU A 231 -2.99 -10.26 7.84
CA LEU A 231 -2.92 -9.03 8.66
C LEU A 231 -3.80 -7.90 8.11
N LEU A 232 -4.41 -7.09 8.99
CA LEU A 232 -5.07 -5.85 8.59
C LEU A 232 -4.06 -4.74 8.25
N THR A 233 -4.46 -3.84 7.34
CA THR A 233 -3.61 -2.75 6.83
C THR A 233 -3.94 -1.39 7.45
N THR A 234 -2.94 -0.49 7.50
CA THR A 234 -3.06 0.92 7.91
C THR A 234 -2.18 1.81 7.04
N VAL A 235 -2.41 3.12 7.03
CA VAL A 235 -1.48 4.10 6.42
C VAL A 235 -1.30 5.34 7.28
N SER A 236 -0.09 5.91 7.23
CA SER A 236 0.27 7.23 7.72
C SER A 236 0.59 8.13 6.54
N ILE A 237 -0.29 9.08 6.19
CA ILE A 237 -0.07 10.04 5.10
C ILE A 237 0.68 11.24 5.68
N SER A 238 1.87 11.57 5.19
CA SER A 238 2.68 12.61 5.84
C SER A 238 2.15 14.04 5.66
N SER A 239 2.92 15.00 6.16
CA SER A 239 2.80 16.44 5.87
C SER A 239 4.13 17.10 5.56
N VAL A 240 5.21 16.33 5.64
CA VAL A 240 6.57 16.71 5.24
C VAL A 240 6.82 16.14 3.85
N ASN A 241 7.60 16.85 3.05
CA ASN A 241 8.34 16.26 1.93
C ASN A 241 9.66 17.03 1.73
N HIS A 242 10.33 16.77 0.60
CA HIS A 242 11.62 17.38 0.25
C HIS A 242 11.56 18.92 0.21
N TRP A 243 10.38 19.50 0.01
CA TRP A 243 10.13 20.94 0.07
C TRP A 243 9.50 21.35 1.40
N GLY A 244 9.94 20.74 2.50
CA GLY A 244 9.65 21.14 3.88
C GLY A 244 8.32 20.60 4.44
N LEU A 245 7.91 21.17 5.58
CA LEU A 245 6.67 20.84 6.26
C LEU A 245 5.55 21.79 5.82
N GLY A 246 4.38 21.22 5.50
CA GLY A 246 3.16 21.96 5.23
C GLY A 246 2.18 21.93 6.40
N PRO A 247 2.37 22.71 7.48
CA PRO A 247 1.26 22.99 8.38
C PRO A 247 0.42 24.03 7.67
N HIS A 248 -0.67 23.58 7.07
CA HIS A 248 -1.51 24.43 6.23
C HIS A 248 -2.21 25.51 7.07
N PHE A 249 -1.50 26.59 7.37
CA PHE A 249 -2.05 27.85 7.81
C PHE A 249 -2.85 28.45 6.67
N ARG A 250 -3.97 29.11 6.99
CA ARG A 250 -4.81 29.73 5.97
C ARG A 250 -4.08 30.88 5.28
N ASP A 251 -3.30 31.64 6.05
CA ASP A 251 -2.46 32.76 5.65
C ASP A 251 -1.24 32.80 6.60
N GLY A 252 -0.02 33.10 6.12
CA GLY A 252 1.16 33.23 6.98
C GLY A 252 2.51 33.32 6.23
N GLU A 253 3.52 33.88 6.90
CA GLU A 253 4.90 33.88 6.42
C GLU A 253 5.54 32.49 6.55
N ASN A 254 6.47 32.16 5.66
CA ASN A 254 7.31 30.95 5.78
C ASN A 254 8.24 31.08 7.00
N VAL A 255 8.23 30.07 7.88
CA VAL A 255 9.00 30.06 9.13
C VAL A 255 10.07 28.98 9.07
N ALA A 256 11.30 29.30 9.48
CA ALA A 256 12.32 28.27 9.70
C ALA A 256 12.04 27.50 11.01
N PHE A 257 12.06 26.17 10.97
CA PHE A 257 11.85 25.30 12.12
C PHE A 257 12.92 24.20 12.15
N GLY A 258 14.00 24.46 12.89
CA GLY A 258 15.20 23.65 12.75
C GLY A 258 15.83 23.91 11.38
N ASP A 259 16.16 22.83 10.66
CA ASP A 259 16.72 22.88 9.31
C ASP A 259 15.64 22.95 8.20
N GLU A 260 14.36 22.82 8.56
CA GLU A 260 13.22 22.84 7.63
C GLU A 260 12.62 24.25 7.47
N ILE A 261 12.01 24.48 6.30
CA ILE A 261 11.11 25.62 6.06
C ILE A 261 9.67 25.12 6.16
N VAL A 262 8.85 25.94 6.81
CA VAL A 262 7.50 25.62 7.23
C VAL A 262 6.55 26.68 6.69
N GLY A 263 5.57 26.32 5.86
CA GLY A 263 4.72 27.30 5.19
C GLY A 263 3.52 26.73 4.43
N PRO A 264 2.62 27.58 3.92
CA PRO A 264 1.45 27.14 3.15
C PRO A 264 1.80 26.55 1.77
N ASP A 265 2.94 26.97 1.19
CA ASP A 265 3.47 26.50 -0.11
C ASP A 265 4.51 25.36 0.03
N TYR A 266 4.61 24.75 1.21
CA TYR A 266 5.61 23.75 1.60
C TYR A 266 4.92 22.43 1.98
N GLY A 267 5.65 21.32 1.94
CA GLY A 267 5.06 19.98 2.12
C GLY A 267 4.27 19.50 0.90
N ALA A 268 3.45 18.47 1.10
CA ALA A 268 2.64 17.86 0.05
C ALA A 268 1.38 18.68 -0.27
N SER A 269 0.91 18.58 -1.51
CA SER A 269 -0.27 19.28 -1.98
C SER A 269 -1.55 18.67 -1.41
N GLN A 270 -2.58 19.50 -1.25
CA GLN A 270 -3.92 19.02 -0.90
C GLN A 270 -4.48 18.03 -1.94
N GLY A 271 -4.00 18.06 -3.18
CA GLY A 271 -4.37 17.10 -4.22
C GLY A 271 -3.77 15.71 -3.97
N LEU A 272 -2.51 15.63 -3.50
CA LEU A 272 -1.90 14.36 -3.08
C LEU A 272 -2.56 13.84 -1.80
N HIS A 273 -2.67 14.65 -0.73
CA HIS A 273 -3.35 14.28 0.52
C HIS A 273 -4.75 13.69 0.28
N LYS A 274 -5.51 14.31 -0.62
CA LYS A 274 -6.83 13.84 -1.01
C LYS A 274 -6.74 12.50 -1.72
N ARG A 275 -5.95 12.41 -2.81
CA ARG A 275 -5.82 11.17 -3.60
C ARG A 275 -5.33 10.00 -2.73
N GLU A 276 -4.29 10.20 -1.91
CA GLU A 276 -3.75 9.19 -0.99
C GLU A 276 -4.81 8.64 -0.05
N TRP A 277 -5.59 9.51 0.58
CA TRP A 277 -6.63 9.06 1.52
C TRP A 277 -7.68 8.18 0.81
N TYR A 278 -8.17 8.60 -0.35
CA TYR A 278 -9.17 7.83 -1.10
C TYR A 278 -8.59 6.53 -1.66
N VAL A 279 -7.35 6.54 -2.16
CA VAL A 279 -6.64 5.33 -2.62
C VAL A 279 -6.44 4.35 -1.47
N ALA A 280 -5.98 4.82 -0.30
CA ALA A 280 -5.83 3.99 0.90
C ALA A 280 -7.15 3.37 1.37
N TYR A 281 -8.23 4.15 1.40
CA TYR A 281 -9.55 3.66 1.79
C TYR A 281 -10.02 2.55 0.86
N MET A 282 -9.91 2.76 -0.45
CA MET A 282 -10.29 1.76 -1.47
C MET A 282 -9.33 0.56 -1.53
N ASN A 283 -8.06 0.74 -1.18
CA ASN A 283 -7.09 -0.33 -0.88
C ASN A 283 -7.41 -1.13 0.41
N SER A 284 -8.58 -0.89 1.01
CA SER A 284 -9.07 -1.59 2.21
C SER A 284 -8.24 -1.37 3.47
N ALA A 285 -7.53 -0.23 3.56
CA ALA A 285 -6.94 0.22 4.82
C ALA A 285 -8.01 0.18 5.93
N SER A 286 -7.66 -0.41 7.06
CA SER A 286 -8.53 -0.47 8.25
C SER A 286 -8.38 0.77 9.13
N ILE A 287 -7.27 1.51 8.98
CA ILE A 287 -6.99 2.78 9.65
C ILE A 287 -6.24 3.70 8.66
N ILE A 288 -6.61 4.98 8.61
CA ILE A 288 -5.89 6.01 7.85
C ILE A 288 -5.65 7.20 8.77
N VAL A 289 -4.43 7.72 8.81
CA VAL A 289 -4.09 8.99 9.49
C VAL A 289 -3.41 9.97 8.54
N PHE A 290 -3.64 11.25 8.79
CA PHE A 290 -2.72 12.29 8.38
C PHE A 290 -1.71 12.56 9.50
N ALA A 291 -0.44 12.64 9.14
CA ALA A 291 0.63 13.11 9.99
C ALA A 291 0.38 14.59 10.31
N ASP A 292 -0.17 14.82 11.49
CA ASP A 292 -0.45 16.13 12.06
C ASP A 292 -1.62 16.96 11.48
N GLY A 293 -1.87 18.14 12.06
CA GLY A 293 -2.39 19.26 11.28
C GLY A 293 -3.89 19.41 11.08
N ILE A 294 -4.77 18.70 11.79
CA ILE A 294 -6.24 18.86 11.62
C ILE A 294 -6.77 20.26 11.97
N PHE A 295 -6.30 20.87 13.06
CA PHE A 295 -6.65 22.24 13.46
C PHE A 295 -5.43 23.16 13.52
N HIS A 296 -5.61 24.46 13.29
CA HIS A 296 -4.53 25.45 13.40
C HIS A 296 -3.98 25.50 14.84
N HIS A 297 -2.66 25.35 14.99
CA HIS A 297 -2.04 25.22 16.33
C HIS A 297 -1.72 26.58 16.97
N ALA A 298 -2.22 26.81 18.20
CA ALA A 298 -2.19 28.10 18.90
C ALA A 298 -0.80 28.76 19.05
N LYS A 299 0.29 27.98 19.10
CA LYS A 299 1.68 28.50 19.14
C LYS A 299 2.06 29.34 17.92
N TYR A 300 1.34 29.18 16.80
CA TYR A 300 1.52 29.93 15.57
C TYR A 300 0.39 30.94 15.31
N ALA A 301 -0.82 30.68 15.83
CA ALA A 301 -1.97 31.60 15.73
C ALA A 301 -1.64 33.01 16.26
N GLY A 302 -0.82 33.13 17.31
CA GLY A 302 -0.36 34.43 17.84
C GLY A 302 0.56 35.25 16.91
N LYS A 303 0.87 34.75 15.71
CA LYS A 303 1.62 35.47 14.65
C LYS A 303 0.82 35.72 13.37
N ILE A 304 -0.40 35.19 13.27
CA ILE A 304 -1.29 35.41 12.12
C ILE A 304 -2.28 36.51 12.55
N SER A 305 -2.26 37.66 11.86
CA SER A 305 -2.98 38.85 12.28
C SER A 305 -4.49 38.79 11.99
N GLY A 306 -5.28 39.50 12.80
CA GLY A 306 -6.68 39.83 12.49
C GLY A 306 -7.69 39.05 13.32
N ASP A 307 -8.07 37.86 12.85
CA ASP A 307 -9.41 37.31 13.11
C ASP A 307 -9.44 35.96 13.87
N TYR A 308 -8.29 35.50 14.40
CA TYR A 308 -8.21 34.27 15.19
C TYR A 308 -8.20 34.54 16.69
N GLU A 309 -9.28 34.21 17.39
CA GLU A 309 -9.20 34.04 18.84
C GLU A 309 -8.26 32.85 19.14
N PRO A 310 -7.21 33.03 19.95
CA PRO A 310 -6.33 31.93 20.32
C PRO A 310 -7.15 30.88 21.08
N PHE A 311 -6.93 29.60 20.75
CA PHE A 311 -7.55 28.45 21.41
C PHE A 311 -7.72 28.72 22.90
N ILE A 312 -8.97 28.72 23.35
CA ILE A 312 -9.35 29.10 24.72
C ILE A 312 -8.44 28.37 25.69
N LYS A 313 -7.66 29.13 26.48
CA LYS A 313 -6.84 28.59 27.56
C LYS A 313 -7.76 27.77 28.47
N GLY A 314 -7.35 26.55 28.81
CA GLY A 314 -8.16 25.64 29.62
C GLY A 314 -8.75 26.33 30.85
N GLY A 315 -10.08 26.31 30.97
CA GLY A 315 -10.84 27.00 32.03
C GLY A 315 -11.85 28.05 31.55
N GLY A 316 -11.97 28.33 30.25
CA GLY A 316 -13.05 29.18 29.73
C GLY A 316 -14.44 28.57 29.90
N ALA A 317 -15.44 29.39 30.26
CA ALA A 317 -16.76 28.93 30.71
C ALA A 317 -17.65 28.29 29.61
N ASN A 318 -17.32 28.46 28.33
CA ASN A 318 -18.09 27.94 27.20
C ASN A 318 -17.19 27.08 26.29
N PRO A 319 -17.41 25.75 26.19
CA PRO A 319 -16.71 24.91 25.22
C PRO A 319 -17.17 25.21 23.77
N PRO A 320 -16.26 25.19 22.77
CA PRO A 320 -16.56 25.64 21.42
C PRO A 320 -17.70 24.87 20.73
N GLY A 321 -18.52 25.61 19.99
CA GLY A 321 -19.53 25.05 19.08
C GLY A 321 -18.89 24.39 17.85
N PHE A 322 -19.62 23.51 17.14
CA PHE A 322 -19.09 22.85 15.94
C PHE A 322 -18.62 23.84 14.87
N GLY A 323 -19.40 24.89 14.58
CA GLY A 323 -19.01 25.94 13.62
C GLY A 323 -17.74 26.71 14.02
N TYR A 324 -17.36 26.74 15.31
CA TYR A 324 -16.07 27.27 15.73
C TYR A 324 -14.93 26.29 15.39
N LEU A 325 -15.13 24.99 15.62
CA LEU A 325 -14.16 23.96 15.23
C LEU A 325 -13.95 23.94 13.71
N GLU A 326 -15.04 23.97 12.95
CA GLU A 326 -15.04 23.99 11.48
C GLU A 326 -14.31 25.21 10.92
N ALA A 327 -14.55 26.41 11.47
CA ALA A 327 -13.81 27.62 11.13
C ALA A 327 -12.31 27.56 11.45
N ASN A 328 -11.90 26.65 12.36
CA ASN A 328 -10.53 26.42 12.80
C ASN A 328 -9.85 25.19 12.16
N LEU A 329 -10.52 24.48 11.24
CA LEU A 329 -9.91 23.41 10.45
C LEU A 329 -8.90 23.98 9.45
N THR A 330 -7.72 23.36 9.39
CA THR A 330 -6.78 23.60 8.29
C THR A 330 -7.35 23.05 6.98
N PRO A 331 -6.83 23.43 5.79
CA PRO A 331 -7.12 22.74 4.53
C PRO A 331 -7.08 21.20 4.65
N LYS A 332 -6.00 20.64 5.20
CA LYS A 332 -5.87 19.19 5.45
C LYS A 332 -6.92 18.67 6.42
N GLY A 333 -7.28 19.43 7.45
CA GLY A 333 -8.36 19.08 8.38
C GLY A 333 -9.75 19.07 7.75
N LYS A 334 -10.00 19.92 6.75
CA LYS A 334 -11.22 19.89 5.94
C LYS A 334 -11.24 18.69 5.01
N THR A 335 -10.13 18.42 4.32
CA THR A 335 -9.94 17.21 3.51
C THR A 335 -10.18 15.96 4.37
N GLN A 336 -9.60 15.90 5.56
CA GLN A 336 -9.82 14.84 6.54
C GLN A 336 -11.31 14.71 6.89
N LEU A 337 -12.00 15.78 7.29
CA LEU A 337 -13.42 15.71 7.62
C LEU A 337 -14.29 15.21 6.45
N GLN A 338 -14.07 15.72 5.23
CA GLN A 338 -14.78 15.28 4.02
C GLN A 338 -14.58 13.79 3.74
N CYS A 339 -13.34 13.32 3.83
CA CYS A 339 -12.99 11.92 3.68
C CYS A 339 -13.66 11.03 4.75
N GLN A 340 -13.73 11.50 5.99
CA GLN A 340 -14.40 10.80 7.09
C GLN A 340 -15.91 10.68 6.86
N GLU A 341 -16.56 11.74 6.37
CA GLU A 341 -17.97 11.75 5.98
C GLU A 341 -18.22 10.76 4.85
N PHE A 342 -17.39 10.77 3.81
CA PHE A 342 -17.41 9.79 2.71
C PHE A 342 -17.32 8.34 3.22
N ALA A 343 -16.35 8.03 4.11
CA ALA A 343 -16.21 6.68 4.69
C ALA A 343 -17.46 6.20 5.44
N ALA A 344 -18.23 7.12 6.02
CA ALA A 344 -19.47 6.79 6.72
C ALA A 344 -20.68 6.70 5.80
N GLU A 345 -20.64 7.33 4.63
CA GLU A 345 -21.67 7.25 3.58
C GLU A 345 -21.49 5.99 2.72
N HIS A 346 -20.24 5.57 2.51
CA HIS A 346 -19.87 4.42 1.69
C HIS A 346 -19.11 3.33 2.46
N PRO A 347 -19.63 2.83 3.62
CA PRO A 347 -18.89 1.88 4.47
C PRO A 347 -18.58 0.54 3.77
N VAL A 348 -19.41 0.13 2.81
CA VAL A 348 -19.26 -1.12 2.05
C VAL A 348 -18.43 -0.86 0.78
N ARG A 349 -17.11 -0.70 0.92
CA ARG A 349 -16.20 -0.33 -0.18
C ARG A 349 -15.70 -1.48 -1.07
N GLY A 350 -16.28 -2.68 -0.93
CA GLY A 350 -15.84 -3.88 -1.66
C GLY A 350 -14.43 -4.34 -1.26
N THR A 351 -13.76 -5.09 -2.13
CA THR A 351 -12.38 -5.57 -1.96
C THR A 351 -11.57 -5.30 -3.23
N PRO A 352 -10.33 -4.77 -3.14
CA PRO A 352 -9.50 -4.49 -4.31
C PRO A 352 -9.22 -5.77 -5.10
N TYR A 353 -9.31 -5.68 -6.43
CA TYR A 353 -9.12 -6.79 -7.35
C TYR A 353 -7.66 -6.91 -7.77
N MET A 354 -6.92 -7.81 -7.10
CA MET A 354 -5.48 -8.01 -7.32
C MET A 354 -5.21 -9.46 -7.75
N PRO A 355 -5.46 -9.82 -9.02
CA PRO A 355 -5.37 -11.20 -9.50
C PRO A 355 -3.93 -11.72 -9.68
N VAL A 356 -2.91 -10.85 -9.63
CA VAL A 356 -1.51 -11.21 -9.90
C VAL A 356 -0.66 -11.11 -8.65
N ALA A 357 -0.20 -12.26 -8.17
CA ALA A 357 0.90 -12.37 -7.22
C ALA A 357 2.24 -12.23 -7.97
N LEU A 358 3.08 -11.30 -7.52
CA LEU A 358 4.49 -11.23 -7.88
C LEU A 358 5.27 -11.99 -6.80
N LEU A 359 5.81 -13.16 -7.14
CA LEU A 359 6.54 -14.01 -6.21
C LEU A 359 8.02 -13.68 -6.24
N LEU A 360 8.51 -13.10 -5.14
CA LEU A 360 9.94 -12.85 -4.92
C LEU A 360 10.57 -13.95 -4.06
N ASP A 361 11.89 -14.01 -4.08
CA ASP A 361 12.67 -14.77 -3.09
C ASP A 361 12.40 -14.28 -1.66
N HIS A 362 12.44 -15.17 -0.68
CA HIS A 362 12.20 -14.81 0.73
C HIS A 362 13.23 -13.80 1.25
N ASP A 363 14.50 -13.95 0.85
CA ASP A 363 15.58 -13.07 1.28
C ASP A 363 15.84 -11.92 0.29
N HIS A 364 14.87 -11.55 -0.55
CA HIS A 364 15.09 -10.62 -1.67
C HIS A 364 15.77 -9.30 -1.25
N GLY A 365 15.35 -8.69 -0.12
CA GLY A 365 15.90 -7.42 0.38
C GLY A 365 15.85 -6.26 -0.61
N TRP A 366 14.99 -6.38 -1.62
CA TRP A 366 14.92 -5.43 -2.73
C TRP A 366 14.34 -4.10 -2.25
N ASN A 367 14.93 -3.03 -2.77
CA ASN A 367 14.52 -1.63 -2.67
C ASN A 367 14.75 -1.04 -4.07
N PRO A 368 14.08 0.07 -4.45
CA PRO A 368 14.15 0.54 -5.81
C PRO A 368 15.51 1.22 -6.10
N PRO A 369 15.95 1.28 -7.36
CA PRO A 369 17.20 1.95 -7.68
C PRO A 369 17.01 3.45 -7.63
N GLY A 370 17.83 4.12 -6.82
CA GLY A 370 17.76 5.58 -6.66
C GLY A 370 16.65 6.03 -5.75
N ASP A 371 16.48 5.39 -4.58
CA ASP A 371 15.69 5.97 -3.49
C ASP A 371 16.38 7.21 -2.88
N TYR A 372 15.59 8.11 -2.29
CA TYR A 372 16.05 9.41 -1.81
C TYR A 372 17.11 9.33 -0.68
N TYR A 373 17.06 8.27 0.13
CA TYR A 373 17.79 8.18 1.39
C TYR A 373 19.16 7.53 1.28
N ARG A 374 19.62 7.21 0.05
CA ARG A 374 20.68 6.23 -0.14
C ARG A 374 21.71 6.57 -1.21
N THR A 375 22.95 6.21 -0.88
CA THR A 375 24.01 5.94 -1.86
C THR A 375 24.80 4.71 -1.39
N PRO A 376 25.23 3.80 -2.28
CA PRO A 376 24.97 3.73 -3.72
C PRO A 376 23.59 3.14 -4.04
N THR A 377 23.10 3.35 -5.27
CA THR A 377 21.67 3.18 -5.66
C THR A 377 21.23 1.77 -6.05
N ASP A 378 22.10 0.93 -6.61
CA ASP A 378 21.72 -0.32 -7.28
C ASP A 378 22.12 -1.55 -6.43
N CYS A 379 21.45 -1.78 -5.30
CA CYS A 379 21.77 -2.82 -4.30
C CYS A 379 20.51 -3.29 -3.56
N VAL A 380 20.48 -4.57 -3.18
CA VAL A 380 19.56 -5.13 -2.19
C VAL A 380 20.19 -5.06 -0.79
N TRP A 381 19.37 -5.11 0.27
CA TRP A 381 19.84 -5.02 1.67
C TRP A 381 20.78 -3.82 1.95
N GLY A 382 20.57 -2.71 1.22
CA GLY A 382 21.35 -1.48 1.25
C GLY A 382 22.73 -1.54 0.57
N ASN A 383 23.39 -2.72 0.56
CA ASN A 383 24.81 -2.84 0.22
C ASN A 383 25.23 -4.09 -0.58
N ILE A 384 24.32 -4.98 -0.96
CA ILE A 384 24.62 -6.12 -1.84
C ILE A 384 24.29 -5.69 -3.27
N PRO A 385 25.27 -5.49 -4.18
CA PRO A 385 25.00 -5.00 -5.53
C PRO A 385 23.97 -5.85 -6.25
N TYR A 386 22.99 -5.20 -6.91
CA TYR A 386 21.94 -5.87 -7.68
C TYR A 386 22.51 -6.99 -8.56
N ALA A 387 21.83 -8.13 -8.61
CA ALA A 387 22.03 -9.19 -9.59
C ALA A 387 21.21 -8.91 -10.88
N ARG A 388 21.16 -9.83 -11.85
CA ARG A 388 20.42 -9.60 -13.10
C ARG A 388 18.91 -9.59 -12.83
N GLY A 389 18.44 -10.49 -11.97
CA GLY A 389 17.03 -10.53 -11.55
C GLY A 389 16.59 -9.27 -10.78
N ASP A 390 17.47 -8.57 -10.07
CA ASP A 390 17.07 -7.34 -9.36
C ASP A 390 16.73 -6.20 -10.31
N TYR A 391 17.40 -6.14 -11.47
CA TYR A 391 17.02 -5.26 -12.57
C TYR A 391 15.74 -5.74 -13.28
N GLN A 392 15.42 -7.04 -13.29
CA GLN A 392 14.12 -7.52 -13.78
C GLN A 392 12.96 -7.01 -12.89
N ILE A 393 13.14 -7.01 -11.56
CA ILE A 393 12.14 -6.46 -10.62
C ILE A 393 11.90 -4.97 -10.92
N ASP A 394 12.96 -4.15 -10.98
CA ASP A 394 12.88 -2.72 -11.35
C ASP A 394 12.23 -2.51 -12.71
N ASN A 395 12.68 -3.23 -13.74
CA ASN A 395 12.11 -3.13 -15.09
C ASN A 395 10.63 -3.52 -15.18
N PHE A 396 10.19 -4.48 -14.35
CA PHE A 396 8.78 -4.86 -14.28
C PHE A 396 7.97 -3.73 -13.64
N PHE A 397 8.41 -3.18 -12.50
CA PHE A 397 7.70 -2.07 -11.86
C PHE A 397 7.70 -0.80 -12.72
N ARG A 398 8.79 -0.46 -13.41
CA ARG A 398 8.82 0.62 -14.43
C ARG A 398 7.78 0.44 -15.54
N TRP A 399 7.42 -0.80 -15.86
CA TRP A 399 6.45 -1.12 -16.91
C TRP A 399 5.00 -1.09 -16.41
N VAL A 400 4.71 -1.62 -15.22
CA VAL A 400 3.33 -1.67 -14.68
C VAL A 400 2.95 -0.45 -13.84
N TYR A 401 3.93 0.24 -13.27
CA TYR A 401 3.84 1.49 -12.51
C TYR A 401 4.85 2.51 -13.09
N PRO A 402 4.58 3.12 -14.26
CA PRO A 402 5.49 4.07 -14.88
C PRO A 402 5.78 5.27 -13.97
N ASP A 403 7.02 5.77 -14.04
CA ASP A 403 7.55 6.90 -13.27
C ASP A 403 7.59 6.71 -11.74
N TYR A 404 7.41 5.49 -11.22
CA TYR A 404 7.42 5.22 -9.77
C TYR A 404 8.75 5.64 -9.10
N GLU A 405 9.86 5.55 -9.83
CA GLU A 405 11.20 5.94 -9.36
C GLU A 405 11.39 7.47 -9.26
N LEU A 406 10.46 8.26 -9.80
CA LEU A 406 10.48 9.72 -9.73
C LEU A 406 9.80 10.27 -8.47
N ALA A 407 9.22 9.39 -7.63
CA ALA A 407 8.67 9.75 -6.32
C ALA A 407 9.68 10.60 -5.53
N SER A 408 9.18 11.61 -4.83
CA SER A 408 9.98 12.51 -3.97
C SER A 408 11.02 13.42 -4.61
N TYR A 409 11.28 13.29 -5.91
CA TYR A 409 12.26 14.14 -6.61
C TYR A 409 11.67 15.40 -7.25
N TYR A 410 10.35 15.45 -7.51
CA TYR A 410 9.73 16.53 -8.29
C TYR A 410 8.51 17.17 -7.61
N ARG A 411 8.44 18.51 -7.68
CA ARG A 411 7.39 19.34 -7.07
C ARG A 411 5.97 19.11 -7.62
N ASP A 412 5.84 18.42 -8.75
CA ASP A 412 4.56 18.03 -9.32
C ASP A 412 4.10 16.63 -8.88
N GLU A 413 4.78 16.04 -7.90
CA GLU A 413 4.31 14.85 -7.16
C GLU A 413 4.17 13.59 -8.03
N ARG A 414 4.77 13.59 -9.22
CA ARG A 414 4.91 12.40 -10.07
C ARG A 414 5.61 11.27 -9.30
N GLY A 415 5.18 10.03 -9.55
CA GLY A 415 5.78 8.82 -8.98
C GLY A 415 5.20 8.36 -7.63
N TYR A 416 4.64 9.25 -6.81
CA TYR A 416 3.94 8.89 -5.57
C TYR A 416 2.75 7.94 -5.87
N ILE A 417 1.68 8.49 -6.47
CA ILE A 417 0.66 7.70 -7.17
C ILE A 417 1.03 7.61 -8.64
N THR A 418 1.18 6.40 -9.17
CA THR A 418 1.53 6.16 -10.58
C THR A 418 0.29 5.91 -11.43
N ASN A 419 0.42 6.01 -12.75
CA ASN A 419 -0.64 5.55 -13.66
C ASN A 419 -0.54 4.03 -13.82
N THR A 420 -1.66 3.36 -14.07
CA THR A 420 -1.71 1.88 -14.09
C THR A 420 -2.17 1.36 -15.46
N PRO A 421 -1.25 1.04 -16.41
CA PRO A 421 -1.61 0.69 -17.78
C PRO A 421 -2.50 -0.56 -17.93
N PHE A 422 -2.49 -1.44 -16.92
CA PHE A 422 -3.30 -2.66 -16.85
C PHE A 422 -4.43 -2.58 -15.79
N GLY A 423 -4.53 -1.45 -15.08
CA GLY A 423 -5.15 -1.37 -13.75
C GLY A 423 -4.16 -1.72 -12.63
N ASP A 424 -4.46 -1.31 -11.40
CA ASP A 424 -3.76 -1.79 -10.19
C ASP A 424 -4.19 -3.25 -9.97
N LEU A 425 -3.36 -4.21 -10.39
CA LEU A 425 -3.65 -5.65 -10.42
C LEU A 425 -2.71 -6.50 -9.55
N PHE A 426 -1.67 -5.90 -8.97
CA PHE A 426 -0.50 -6.60 -8.48
C PHE A 426 -0.34 -6.51 -6.96
N GLU A 427 0.14 -7.60 -6.38
CA GLU A 427 0.57 -7.70 -4.99
C GLU A 427 1.87 -8.51 -4.91
N VAL A 428 2.80 -8.12 -4.04
CA VAL A 428 4.04 -8.88 -3.82
C VAL A 428 3.87 -9.90 -2.71
N ILE A 429 4.21 -11.15 -2.99
CA ILE A 429 4.35 -12.23 -2.00
C ILE A 429 5.76 -12.81 -2.10
N VAL A 430 6.19 -13.55 -1.08
CA VAL A 430 7.54 -14.13 -1.01
C VAL A 430 7.51 -15.65 -0.93
N SER A 431 8.61 -16.33 -1.29
CA SER A 431 8.64 -17.77 -1.61
C SER A 431 8.17 -18.75 -0.52
N ASN A 432 8.10 -18.33 0.75
CA ASN A 432 7.51 -19.10 1.84
C ASN A 432 5.96 -19.02 1.93
N ALA A 433 5.29 -18.35 0.97
CA ALA A 433 3.83 -18.31 0.88
C ALA A 433 3.21 -19.72 0.84
N SER A 434 2.19 -19.94 1.67
CA SER A 434 1.46 -21.22 1.75
C SER A 434 0.55 -21.44 0.54
N PRO A 435 0.09 -22.68 0.27
CA PRO A 435 -0.89 -22.94 -0.79
C PRO A 435 -2.16 -22.08 -0.62
N THR A 436 -2.65 -21.93 0.60
CA THR A 436 -3.80 -21.09 0.97
C THR A 436 -3.58 -19.60 0.64
N CYS A 437 -2.33 -19.11 0.65
CA CYS A 437 -2.00 -17.78 0.13
C CYS A 437 -2.07 -17.74 -1.41
N LEU A 438 -1.44 -18.70 -2.11
CA LEU A 438 -1.45 -18.76 -3.58
C LEU A 438 -2.88 -18.86 -4.14
N ASP A 439 -3.77 -19.55 -3.43
CA ASP A 439 -5.18 -19.75 -3.77
C ASP A 439 -6.01 -18.45 -3.84
N LYS A 440 -5.46 -17.34 -3.31
CA LYS A 440 -6.05 -15.99 -3.40
C LYS A 440 -5.86 -15.33 -4.76
N TYR A 441 -5.02 -15.89 -5.63
CA TYR A 441 -4.57 -15.29 -6.90
C TYR A 441 -4.98 -16.10 -8.14
N ARG A 442 -5.01 -15.42 -9.31
CA ARG A 442 -5.14 -16.05 -10.64
C ARG A 442 -3.78 -16.40 -11.22
N VAL A 443 -2.82 -15.49 -11.10
CA VAL A 443 -1.49 -15.61 -11.70
C VAL A 443 -0.44 -15.46 -10.62
N VAL A 444 0.59 -16.30 -10.67
CA VAL A 444 1.83 -16.16 -9.90
C VAL A 444 2.96 -15.93 -10.91
N MET A 445 3.54 -14.73 -10.90
CA MET A 445 4.68 -14.36 -11.74
C MET A 445 5.95 -14.32 -10.90
N LEU A 446 6.96 -15.12 -11.26
CA LEU A 446 8.24 -15.14 -10.56
C LEU A 446 9.12 -13.99 -11.06
N LEU A 447 9.59 -13.16 -10.13
CA LEU A 447 10.49 -12.03 -10.41
C LEU A 447 11.75 -12.14 -9.53
N GLY A 448 12.86 -11.59 -10.02
CA GLY A 448 14.09 -11.50 -9.23
C GLY A 448 15.03 -12.69 -9.39
N GLU A 449 16.18 -12.53 -8.75
CA GLU A 449 17.22 -13.54 -8.66
C GLU A 449 16.80 -14.59 -7.62
N GLN A 450 16.07 -15.61 -8.07
CA GLN A 450 15.56 -16.70 -7.24
C GLN A 450 15.97 -18.06 -7.82
N GLN A 451 16.09 -19.08 -6.98
CA GLN A 451 16.20 -20.49 -7.39
C GLN A 451 15.06 -21.24 -6.72
N VAL A 452 14.06 -21.68 -7.49
CA VAL A 452 12.83 -22.25 -6.93
C VAL A 452 13.15 -23.56 -6.18
N ALA A 453 13.05 -23.55 -4.85
CA ALA A 453 13.29 -24.71 -4.00
C ALA A 453 12.21 -25.80 -4.20
N GLU A 454 12.54 -27.07 -3.94
CA GLU A 454 11.71 -28.25 -4.24
C GLU A 454 10.27 -28.15 -3.68
N ASP A 455 10.12 -27.61 -2.46
CA ASP A 455 8.82 -27.39 -1.83
C ASP A 455 8.00 -26.29 -2.54
N VAL A 456 8.66 -25.25 -3.04
CA VAL A 456 8.05 -24.17 -3.85
C VAL A 456 7.66 -24.72 -5.24
N GLN A 457 8.51 -25.56 -5.85
CA GLN A 457 8.24 -26.20 -7.15
C GLN A 457 6.93 -26.99 -7.10
N GLN A 458 6.75 -27.83 -6.07
CA GLN A 458 5.52 -28.60 -5.88
C GLN A 458 4.30 -27.68 -5.66
N ARG A 459 4.41 -26.63 -4.82
CA ARG A 459 3.33 -25.64 -4.61
C ARG A 459 2.89 -24.98 -5.92
N LEU A 460 3.84 -24.53 -6.74
CA LEU A 460 3.56 -23.88 -8.03
C LEU A 460 2.94 -24.85 -9.04
N ALA A 461 3.45 -26.09 -9.10
CA ALA A 461 2.91 -27.13 -9.97
C ALA A 461 1.45 -27.47 -9.62
N ASP A 462 1.13 -27.60 -8.34
CA ASP A 462 -0.24 -27.90 -7.89
C ASP A 462 -1.18 -26.69 -8.03
N PHE A 463 -0.70 -25.47 -7.76
CA PHE A 463 -1.44 -24.24 -8.05
C PHE A 463 -1.85 -24.17 -9.54
N ALA A 464 -0.93 -24.45 -10.46
CA ALA A 464 -1.22 -24.49 -11.89
C ALA A 464 -2.21 -25.62 -12.25
N ARG A 465 -1.96 -26.85 -11.78
CA ARG A 465 -2.87 -28.00 -12.02
C ARG A 465 -4.30 -27.70 -11.57
N ASN A 466 -4.45 -27.01 -10.44
CA ASN A 466 -5.73 -26.59 -9.87
C ASN A 466 -6.34 -25.34 -10.52
N GLY A 467 -5.79 -24.88 -11.65
CA GLY A 467 -6.38 -23.81 -12.47
C GLY A 467 -5.65 -22.48 -12.45
N GLY A 468 -4.57 -22.33 -11.67
CA GLY A 468 -3.72 -21.14 -11.64
C GLY A 468 -2.88 -20.96 -12.92
N ILE A 469 -2.28 -19.79 -13.06
CA ILE A 469 -1.29 -19.52 -14.13
C ILE A 469 0.04 -19.19 -13.47
N VAL A 470 1.11 -19.89 -13.85
CA VAL A 470 2.48 -19.61 -13.37
C VAL A 470 3.30 -19.04 -14.52
N VAL A 471 4.00 -17.92 -14.29
CA VAL A 471 4.96 -17.34 -15.24
C VAL A 471 6.35 -17.39 -14.63
N VAL A 472 7.30 -18.00 -15.34
CA VAL A 472 8.65 -18.27 -14.82
C VAL A 472 9.71 -18.07 -15.90
N ALA A 473 10.82 -17.43 -15.54
CA ALA A 473 12.02 -17.39 -16.37
C ALA A 473 12.86 -18.65 -16.15
N ILE A 474 13.50 -19.16 -17.20
CA ILE A 474 14.25 -20.43 -17.12
C ILE A 474 15.46 -20.37 -16.17
N ASP A 475 16.03 -19.19 -15.92
CA ASP A 475 17.07 -18.98 -14.91
C ASP A 475 16.55 -19.11 -13.48
N GLN A 476 15.26 -18.91 -13.24
CA GLN A 476 14.62 -19.04 -11.92
C GLN A 476 14.30 -20.50 -11.56
N TRP A 477 13.92 -21.31 -12.55
CA TRP A 477 13.64 -22.75 -12.38
C TRP A 477 14.35 -23.59 -13.46
N PRO A 478 15.69 -23.75 -13.41
CA PRO A 478 16.45 -24.42 -14.48
C PRO A 478 16.14 -25.91 -14.65
N GLN A 479 15.62 -26.55 -13.60
CA GLN A 479 15.28 -27.99 -13.56
C GLN A 479 13.77 -28.24 -13.75
N ILE A 480 13.05 -27.32 -14.41
CA ILE A 480 11.62 -27.48 -14.67
C ILE A 480 11.34 -28.70 -15.56
N GLY A 481 10.43 -29.57 -15.13
CA GLY A 481 10.02 -30.75 -15.89
C GLY A 481 9.34 -30.39 -17.21
N SER A 482 9.57 -31.18 -18.26
CA SER A 482 8.99 -30.94 -19.59
C SER A 482 7.46 -31.09 -19.61
N ASP A 483 6.87 -31.77 -18.62
CA ASP A 483 5.43 -31.86 -18.37
C ASP A 483 4.82 -30.53 -17.91
N LEU A 484 5.59 -29.70 -17.18
CA LEU A 484 5.20 -28.36 -16.76
C LEU A 484 5.61 -27.31 -17.80
N ALA A 485 6.85 -27.35 -18.29
CA ALA A 485 7.37 -26.40 -19.26
C ALA A 485 6.72 -26.49 -20.66
N GLY A 486 6.21 -27.67 -21.05
CA GLY A 486 5.77 -27.96 -22.41
C GLY A 486 6.91 -28.01 -23.43
N ALA A 487 8.15 -28.11 -22.95
CA ALA A 487 9.36 -28.23 -23.74
C ALA A 487 10.46 -28.95 -22.95
N GLU A 488 11.36 -29.62 -23.66
CA GLU A 488 12.64 -30.09 -23.13
C GLU A 488 13.67 -28.97 -23.24
N VAL A 489 14.20 -28.51 -22.11
CA VAL A 489 15.19 -27.42 -22.05
C VAL A 489 16.60 -27.98 -22.15
N GLY A 490 17.40 -27.44 -23.07
CA GLY A 490 18.80 -27.77 -23.27
C GLY A 490 19.76 -26.88 -22.47
N GLU A 491 21.01 -27.32 -22.37
CA GLU A 491 22.06 -26.54 -21.71
C GLU A 491 22.57 -25.36 -22.57
N GLY A 492 22.30 -25.35 -23.87
CA GLY A 492 22.72 -24.30 -24.79
C GLY A 492 22.15 -22.92 -24.41
N VAL A 493 22.99 -21.88 -24.53
CA VAL A 493 22.60 -20.47 -24.35
C VAL A 493 23.03 -19.67 -25.60
N PRO A 494 22.27 -19.72 -26.72
CA PRO A 494 22.62 -18.98 -27.92
C PRO A 494 22.36 -17.48 -27.74
N GLY A 495 23.22 -16.65 -28.32
CA GLY A 495 22.95 -15.23 -28.51
C GLY A 495 22.07 -14.99 -29.75
N CYS A 496 21.15 -14.03 -29.67
CA CYS A 496 20.30 -13.58 -30.76
C CYS A 496 20.29 -12.05 -30.82
N GLU A 497 20.01 -11.49 -31.99
CA GLU A 497 19.84 -10.05 -32.25
C GLU A 497 18.90 -9.93 -33.47
N GLY A 498 17.99 -8.95 -33.46
CA GLY A 498 17.04 -8.69 -34.55
C GLY A 498 15.61 -9.18 -34.28
N ASP A 499 14.93 -9.60 -35.34
CA ASP A 499 13.47 -9.78 -35.31
C ASP A 499 13.01 -11.02 -34.51
N VAL A 500 12.10 -10.77 -33.56
CA VAL A 500 11.25 -11.78 -32.90
C VAL A 500 9.80 -11.60 -33.33
N ARG A 501 9.01 -12.68 -33.34
CA ARG A 501 7.61 -12.68 -33.77
C ARG A 501 6.73 -13.37 -32.73
N ALA A 502 5.63 -12.72 -32.37
CA ALA A 502 4.59 -13.24 -31.49
C ALA A 502 3.57 -14.08 -32.27
N ALA A 503 2.84 -14.94 -31.57
CA ALA A 503 1.83 -15.83 -32.16
C ALA A 503 0.61 -15.10 -32.75
N ASP A 504 0.43 -13.81 -32.45
CA ASP A 504 -0.57 -12.92 -33.06
C ASP A 504 -0.01 -12.13 -34.27
N ASP A 505 1.09 -12.61 -34.86
CA ASP A 505 1.78 -12.07 -36.03
C ASP A 505 2.41 -10.67 -35.86
N VAL A 506 2.47 -10.13 -34.63
CA VAL A 506 3.23 -8.92 -34.33
C VAL A 506 4.73 -9.24 -34.24
N SER A 507 5.57 -8.42 -34.89
CA SER A 507 7.04 -8.55 -34.85
C SER A 507 7.70 -7.37 -34.14
N PHE A 508 8.82 -7.65 -33.48
CA PHE A 508 9.63 -6.70 -32.73
C PHE A 508 11.10 -6.85 -33.10
N SER A 509 11.81 -5.75 -33.31
CA SER A 509 13.26 -5.75 -33.50
C SER A 509 13.93 -5.60 -32.14
N GLU A 510 14.55 -6.66 -31.62
CA GLU A 510 15.25 -6.62 -30.35
C GLU A 510 16.76 -6.39 -30.54
N GLU A 511 17.36 -5.65 -29.61
CA GLU A 511 18.82 -5.67 -29.42
C GLU A 511 19.30 -7.02 -28.88
N ARG A 512 20.62 -7.20 -28.78
CA ARG A 512 21.22 -8.49 -28.41
C ARG A 512 20.69 -9.06 -27.08
N PHE A 513 20.24 -10.31 -27.12
CA PHE A 513 19.82 -11.08 -25.97
C PHE A 513 20.35 -12.52 -26.02
N GLU A 514 20.11 -13.26 -24.94
CA GLU A 514 20.43 -14.69 -24.82
C GLU A 514 19.16 -15.45 -24.39
N TYR A 515 19.04 -16.69 -24.82
CA TYR A 515 17.93 -17.57 -24.46
C TYR A 515 18.45 -19.00 -24.23
N ARG A 516 17.73 -19.82 -23.46
CA ARG A 516 18.00 -21.26 -23.38
C ARG A 516 17.41 -21.98 -24.59
N GLU A 517 18.18 -22.89 -25.19
CA GLU A 517 17.63 -23.82 -26.18
C GLU A 517 16.48 -24.62 -25.56
N ALA A 518 15.36 -24.74 -26.28
CA ALA A 518 14.22 -25.51 -25.83
C ALA A 518 13.53 -26.21 -27.03
N GLY A 519 13.38 -27.53 -26.93
CA GLY A 519 12.60 -28.34 -27.86
C GLY A 519 11.16 -28.45 -27.39
N VAL A 520 10.23 -27.78 -28.08
CA VAL A 520 8.80 -27.81 -27.74
C VAL A 520 8.24 -29.22 -27.82
N THR A 521 7.52 -29.66 -26.78
CA THR A 521 6.88 -30.98 -26.71
C THR A 521 5.37 -30.86 -26.78
N THR A 522 4.76 -30.15 -25.82
CA THR A 522 3.30 -29.95 -25.70
C THR A 522 2.86 -28.49 -25.62
N GLY A 523 3.80 -27.56 -25.44
CA GLY A 523 3.50 -26.15 -25.27
C GLY A 523 3.20 -25.39 -26.57
N ASP A 524 2.34 -24.38 -26.48
CA ASP A 524 2.11 -23.39 -27.52
C ASP A 524 3.25 -22.35 -27.52
N VAL A 525 3.92 -22.13 -28.64
CA VAL A 525 4.93 -21.05 -28.75
C VAL A 525 4.23 -19.71 -28.93
N LEU A 526 4.38 -18.80 -27.98
CA LEU A 526 3.77 -17.47 -27.99
C LEU A 526 4.69 -16.38 -28.53
N LEU A 527 6.01 -16.58 -28.45
CA LEU A 527 7.05 -15.71 -29.00
C LEU A 527 8.20 -16.58 -29.50
N ALA A 528 8.72 -16.30 -30.69
CA ALA A 528 9.88 -16.98 -31.25
C ALA A 528 10.87 -16.02 -31.92
N THR A 529 12.12 -16.43 -32.06
CA THR A 529 13.07 -15.79 -32.97
C THR A 529 12.64 -15.99 -34.43
N ARG A 530 13.19 -15.20 -35.35
CA ARG A 530 13.02 -15.38 -36.80
C ARG A 530 13.33 -16.81 -37.30
N ASP A 531 14.29 -17.48 -36.69
CA ASP A 531 14.70 -18.85 -37.04
C ASP A 531 13.85 -19.94 -36.34
N GLY A 532 12.81 -19.54 -35.60
CA GLY A 532 11.83 -20.43 -34.99
C GLY A 532 12.16 -20.91 -33.57
N ALA A 533 13.24 -20.39 -32.95
CA ALA A 533 13.59 -20.78 -31.58
C ALA A 533 12.61 -20.13 -30.58
N PRO A 534 12.00 -20.91 -29.65
CA PRO A 534 10.96 -20.41 -28.77
C PRO A 534 11.52 -19.54 -27.64
N LEU A 535 10.90 -18.37 -27.42
CA LEU A 535 11.25 -17.39 -26.40
C LEU A 535 10.24 -17.34 -25.25
N VAL A 536 8.95 -17.54 -25.56
CA VAL A 536 7.88 -17.71 -24.58
C VAL A 536 7.02 -18.89 -25.01
N ILE A 537 6.84 -19.86 -24.11
CA ILE A 537 6.08 -21.09 -24.31
C ILE A 537 4.97 -21.15 -23.28
N ARG A 538 3.73 -21.40 -23.71
CA ARG A 538 2.58 -21.62 -22.83
C ARG A 538 2.17 -23.08 -22.88
N ASN A 539 2.25 -23.78 -21.75
CA ASN A 539 1.84 -25.17 -21.62
C ASN A 539 0.57 -25.27 -20.76
N PRO A 540 -0.56 -25.78 -21.27
CA PRO A 540 -1.73 -26.10 -20.46
C PRO A 540 -1.41 -27.23 -19.47
N VAL A 541 -1.67 -27.01 -18.17
CA VAL A 541 -1.37 -27.98 -17.10
C VAL A 541 -2.59 -28.09 -16.18
N GLY A 542 -3.27 -29.24 -16.18
CA GLY A 542 -4.53 -29.43 -15.46
C GLY A 542 -5.61 -28.47 -15.95
N GLU A 543 -6.21 -27.69 -15.04
CA GLU A 543 -7.13 -26.60 -15.40
C GLU A 543 -6.44 -25.26 -15.72
N GLY A 544 -5.12 -25.18 -15.52
CA GLY A 544 -4.33 -23.95 -15.59
C GLY A 544 -3.26 -23.97 -16.67
N ALA A 545 -2.21 -23.18 -16.48
CA ALA A 545 -1.09 -23.10 -17.44
C ALA A 545 0.22 -22.67 -16.80
N PHE A 546 1.32 -23.14 -17.38
CA PHE A 546 2.66 -22.57 -17.20
C PHE A 546 3.03 -21.71 -18.40
N PHE A 547 3.71 -20.59 -18.16
CA PHE A 547 4.38 -19.77 -19.15
C PHE A 547 5.88 -19.81 -18.85
N LEU A 548 6.62 -20.57 -19.65
CA LEU A 548 8.08 -20.59 -19.60
C LEU A 548 8.64 -19.49 -20.50
N VAL A 549 9.44 -18.59 -19.92
CA VAL A 549 10.25 -17.63 -20.67
C VAL A 549 11.68 -18.15 -20.75
N THR A 550 12.16 -18.48 -21.95
CA THR A 550 13.50 -19.07 -22.15
C THR A 550 14.61 -18.01 -22.12
N VAL A 551 14.25 -16.72 -22.17
CA VAL A 551 15.18 -15.58 -22.01
C VAL A 551 15.45 -15.33 -20.51
N PRO A 552 16.70 -15.47 -20.02
CA PRO A 552 17.04 -15.25 -18.62
C PRO A 552 16.66 -13.84 -18.16
N SER A 553 15.92 -13.77 -17.04
CA SER A 553 15.41 -12.52 -16.47
C SER A 553 14.61 -11.64 -17.47
N TRP A 554 14.08 -12.24 -18.55
CA TRP A 554 13.25 -11.62 -19.59
C TRP A 554 13.89 -10.51 -20.45
N GLY A 555 15.20 -10.30 -20.35
CA GLY A 555 15.87 -9.13 -20.94
C GLY A 555 17.13 -9.43 -21.72
N ARG A 556 17.74 -8.34 -22.23
CA ARG A 556 19.01 -8.33 -22.97
C ARG A 556 20.17 -8.93 -22.17
N THR A 557 21.30 -9.20 -22.83
CA THR A 557 22.45 -9.88 -22.21
C THR A 557 23.11 -9.08 -21.07
N GLU A 558 22.95 -7.76 -21.05
CA GLU A 558 23.53 -6.88 -20.05
C GLU A 558 22.98 -7.16 -18.64
N LYS A 559 23.85 -6.95 -17.63
CA LYS A 559 23.46 -7.07 -16.22
C LYS A 559 22.29 -6.12 -15.90
N ARG A 560 22.42 -4.85 -16.30
CA ARG A 560 21.35 -3.84 -16.33
C ARG A 560 20.84 -3.79 -17.77
N HIS A 561 19.67 -4.35 -18.00
CA HIS A 561 19.03 -4.52 -19.30
C HIS A 561 17.67 -3.83 -19.33
N GLU A 562 16.97 -3.89 -20.47
CA GLU A 562 15.52 -3.72 -20.57
C GLU A 562 14.86 -5.08 -20.84
N ILE A 563 13.59 -5.25 -20.44
CA ILE A 563 12.77 -6.41 -20.83
C ILE A 563 12.51 -6.32 -22.35
N LEU A 564 12.61 -7.45 -23.06
CA LEU A 564 12.38 -7.51 -24.50
C LEU A 564 10.95 -7.07 -24.85
N SER A 565 10.79 -6.33 -25.95
CA SER A 565 9.51 -5.77 -26.39
C SER A 565 8.49 -6.87 -26.70
N GLY A 566 8.92 -7.96 -27.35
CA GLY A 566 8.09 -9.14 -27.60
C GLY A 566 7.62 -9.85 -26.32
N ILE A 567 8.42 -9.86 -25.26
CA ILE A 567 8.02 -10.43 -23.96
C ILE A 567 7.02 -9.50 -23.26
N ARG A 568 7.27 -8.18 -23.26
CA ARG A 568 6.29 -7.17 -22.79
C ARG A 568 4.95 -7.29 -23.52
N HIS A 569 4.96 -7.56 -24.82
CA HIS A 569 3.73 -7.78 -25.59
C HIS A 569 2.98 -9.05 -25.15
N VAL A 570 3.64 -10.21 -25.13
CA VAL A 570 2.99 -11.49 -24.76
C VAL A 570 2.50 -11.49 -23.32
N LEU A 571 3.32 -11.06 -22.36
CA LEU A 571 2.89 -10.95 -20.95
C LEU A 571 1.87 -9.82 -20.77
N GLY A 572 1.97 -8.73 -21.54
CA GLY A 572 0.98 -7.65 -21.56
C GLY A 572 -0.38 -8.10 -22.10
N ASN A 573 -0.44 -9.07 -23.00
CA ASN A 573 -1.69 -9.70 -23.43
C ASN A 573 -2.33 -10.46 -22.26
N LEU A 574 -1.56 -11.32 -21.57
CA LEU A 574 -2.01 -12.04 -20.36
C LEU A 574 -2.54 -11.08 -19.29
N LEU A 575 -1.81 -9.99 -18.98
CA LEU A 575 -2.22 -8.99 -18.00
C LEU A 575 -3.50 -8.26 -18.44
N ARG A 576 -3.61 -7.90 -19.73
CA ARG A 576 -4.82 -7.28 -20.27
C ARG A 576 -6.03 -8.20 -20.16
N ASP A 577 -5.89 -9.51 -20.32
CA ASP A 577 -7.01 -10.45 -20.23
C ASP A 577 -7.56 -10.64 -18.80
N LEU A 578 -6.81 -10.20 -17.77
CA LEU A 578 -7.27 -10.24 -16.37
C LEU A 578 -8.13 -9.04 -15.98
N ARG A 579 -8.10 -7.93 -16.72
CA ARG A 579 -8.76 -6.68 -16.31
C ARG A 579 -10.28 -6.83 -16.28
N LEU A 580 -10.93 -6.30 -15.25
CA LEU A 580 -12.40 -6.22 -15.16
C LEU A 580 -12.98 -4.98 -15.86
N VAL A 581 -12.14 -3.97 -16.10
CA VAL A 581 -12.52 -2.71 -16.77
C VAL A 581 -11.53 -2.34 -17.87
N GLU A 582 -12.03 -1.69 -18.92
CA GLU A 582 -11.22 -1.03 -19.94
C GLU A 582 -11.37 0.48 -19.81
N VAL A 583 -10.26 1.17 -19.56
CA VAL A 583 -10.19 2.63 -19.50
C VAL A 583 -9.64 3.17 -20.81
N LYS A 584 -10.35 4.10 -21.44
CA LYS A 584 -9.90 4.85 -22.64
C LYS A 584 -9.71 6.31 -22.29
N GLY A 585 -8.52 6.84 -22.55
CA GLY A 585 -8.13 8.22 -22.27
C GLY A 585 -6.60 8.34 -22.29
N ARG A 586 -6.08 9.42 -21.69
CA ARG A 586 -4.65 9.45 -21.28
C ARG A 586 -4.41 8.39 -20.17
N PRO A 587 -3.16 7.95 -19.92
CA PRO A 587 -2.85 7.12 -18.76
C PRO A 587 -3.37 7.76 -17.47
N ILE A 588 -3.90 6.94 -16.56
CA ILE A 588 -4.49 7.33 -15.27
C ILE A 588 -4.27 6.19 -14.26
N TYR A 589 -4.28 6.48 -12.95
CA TYR A 589 -4.42 5.44 -11.93
C TYR A 589 -5.86 4.89 -11.97
N CYS A 590 -6.00 3.57 -11.97
CA CYS A 590 -7.29 2.89 -11.98
C CYS A 590 -7.28 1.68 -11.04
N LEU A 591 -7.98 1.82 -9.91
CA LEU A 591 -8.23 0.75 -8.94
C LEU A 591 -9.67 0.26 -9.06
N VAL A 592 -9.86 -1.05 -8.99
CA VAL A 592 -11.16 -1.72 -9.08
C VAL A 592 -11.43 -2.50 -7.80
N ASN A 593 -12.58 -2.28 -7.19
CA ASN A 593 -13.06 -3.07 -6.07
C ASN A 593 -14.26 -3.93 -6.49
N VAL A 594 -14.15 -5.24 -6.24
CA VAL A 594 -15.27 -6.20 -6.38
C VAL A 594 -16.22 -6.08 -5.19
N THR A 595 -17.51 -6.26 -5.45
CA THR A 595 -18.60 -6.11 -4.47
C THR A 595 -19.21 -7.46 -4.11
N ASP A 596 -20.22 -7.48 -3.24
CA ASP A 596 -20.98 -8.70 -2.92
C ASP A 596 -21.96 -9.14 -4.02
N ARG A 597 -21.93 -8.47 -5.18
CA ARG A 597 -22.79 -8.75 -6.34
C ARG A 597 -21.97 -9.04 -7.60
N ASP A 598 -22.47 -9.94 -8.43
CA ASP A 598 -21.79 -10.35 -9.68
C ASP A 598 -22.11 -9.45 -10.89
N ASP A 599 -22.92 -8.40 -10.69
CA ASP A 599 -23.32 -7.38 -11.66
C ASP A 599 -22.79 -5.98 -11.35
N GLU A 600 -21.88 -5.84 -10.37
CA GLU A 600 -21.50 -4.53 -9.80
C GLU A 600 -20.00 -4.43 -9.43
N LEU A 601 -19.38 -3.28 -9.74
CA LEU A 601 -18.00 -2.93 -9.38
C LEU A 601 -17.93 -1.50 -8.85
N ILE A 602 -16.89 -1.20 -8.06
CA ILE A 602 -16.52 0.18 -7.72
C ILE A 602 -15.19 0.49 -8.41
N VAL A 603 -15.09 1.63 -9.08
CA VAL A 603 -13.91 2.07 -9.83
C VAL A 603 -13.42 3.41 -9.29
N THR A 604 -12.14 3.46 -8.93
CA THR A 604 -11.45 4.65 -8.45
C THR A 604 -10.47 5.13 -9.51
N LEU A 605 -10.59 6.38 -9.94
CA LEU A 605 -9.75 7.01 -10.94
C LEU A 605 -9.02 8.21 -10.32
N CYS A 606 -7.69 8.19 -10.28
CA CYS A 606 -6.89 9.32 -9.79
C CYS A 606 -6.09 9.94 -10.94
N ASN A 607 -6.36 11.22 -11.23
CA ASN A 607 -5.63 11.97 -12.23
C ASN A 607 -4.40 12.62 -11.60
N ASN A 608 -3.23 12.06 -11.90
CA ASN A 608 -1.95 12.50 -11.36
C ASN A 608 -1.34 13.69 -12.16
N SER A 609 -2.05 14.23 -13.17
CA SER A 609 -1.63 15.44 -13.90
C SER A 609 -1.90 16.67 -13.03
N PRO A 610 -0.91 17.54 -12.74
CA PRO A 610 -1.07 18.67 -11.82
C PRO A 610 -1.89 19.84 -12.41
N ASP A 611 -2.05 19.86 -13.73
CA ASP A 611 -2.47 21.01 -14.53
C ASP A 611 -3.61 20.73 -15.52
N LEU A 612 -3.75 19.49 -15.99
CA LEU A 612 -4.71 19.11 -17.03
C LEU A 612 -5.78 18.14 -16.51
N PRO A 613 -7.08 18.45 -16.68
CA PRO A 613 -8.14 17.47 -16.41
C PRO A 613 -7.98 16.26 -17.33
N TRP A 614 -8.32 15.09 -16.80
CA TRP A 614 -8.45 13.86 -17.57
C TRP A 614 -9.89 13.72 -18.05
N GLU A 615 -10.07 13.28 -19.29
CA GLU A 615 -11.37 12.92 -19.87
C GLU A 615 -11.22 11.57 -20.57
N GLY A 616 -12.27 10.74 -20.49
CA GLY A 616 -12.22 9.41 -21.06
C GLY A 616 -13.51 8.61 -20.92
N SER A 617 -13.37 7.29 -21.00
CA SER A 617 -14.47 6.35 -20.76
C SER A 617 -14.01 5.09 -20.03
N VAL A 618 -14.81 4.62 -19.09
CA VAL A 618 -14.67 3.28 -18.47
C VAL A 618 -15.70 2.34 -19.08
N ARG A 619 -15.30 1.12 -19.45
CA ARG A 619 -16.17 0.02 -19.87
C ARG A 619 -15.97 -1.18 -18.97
N LEU A 620 -17.03 -1.92 -18.64
CA LEU A 620 -16.90 -3.22 -18.01
C LEU A 620 -16.49 -4.27 -19.06
N VAL A 621 -15.66 -5.23 -18.69
CA VAL A 621 -15.32 -6.35 -19.58
C VAL A 621 -16.43 -7.41 -19.49
N GLY A 622 -17.05 -7.72 -20.63
CA GLY A 622 -18.13 -8.72 -20.74
C GLY A 622 -19.57 -8.19 -20.65
N ALA A 623 -19.79 -6.98 -20.14
CA ALA A 623 -21.12 -6.34 -20.06
C ALA A 623 -21.10 -4.84 -20.36
N PRO A 624 -22.23 -4.25 -20.82
CA PRO A 624 -22.41 -2.80 -20.84
C PRO A 624 -22.71 -2.29 -19.41
N ILE A 625 -22.29 -1.06 -19.13
CA ILE A 625 -22.74 -0.32 -17.95
C ILE A 625 -24.20 0.11 -18.20
N ALA A 626 -25.09 -0.26 -17.27
CA ALA A 626 -26.51 0.06 -17.30
C ALA A 626 -26.88 1.17 -16.31
N SER A 627 -26.14 1.29 -15.21
CA SER A 627 -26.29 2.34 -14.20
C SER A 627 -24.94 2.71 -13.59
N PHE A 628 -24.85 3.91 -13.02
CA PHE A 628 -23.75 4.28 -12.13
C PHE A 628 -24.27 5.13 -10.97
N GLU A 629 -23.56 5.08 -9.85
CA GLU A 629 -23.68 6.00 -8.73
C GLU A 629 -22.33 6.69 -8.55
N ALA A 630 -22.33 8.02 -8.48
CA ALA A 630 -21.15 8.83 -8.28
C ALA A 630 -20.90 9.03 -6.78
N TRP A 631 -20.07 8.18 -6.18
CA TRP A 631 -19.69 8.29 -4.76
C TRP A 631 -18.82 9.51 -4.50
N LEU A 632 -17.95 9.87 -5.45
CA LEU A 632 -17.12 11.07 -5.37
C LEU A 632 -17.08 11.75 -6.74
N GLY A 633 -18.05 12.63 -7.02
CA GLY A 633 -18.20 13.42 -8.27
C GLY A 633 -18.61 12.60 -9.50
N HIS A 634 -19.26 13.14 -10.54
CA HIS A 634 -19.57 14.53 -10.91
C HIS A 634 -20.90 14.56 -11.70
N SER A 635 -21.66 15.66 -11.64
CA SER A 635 -22.97 15.85 -12.32
C SER A 635 -23.02 15.64 -13.85
N GLU A 636 -21.88 15.49 -14.52
CA GLU A 636 -21.77 15.39 -15.99
C GLU A 636 -21.31 14.02 -16.47
N ALA A 637 -21.02 13.08 -15.56
CA ALA A 637 -20.75 11.70 -15.95
C ALA A 637 -22.01 11.08 -16.59
N ALA A 638 -21.84 10.31 -17.66
CA ALA A 638 -22.95 9.80 -18.47
C ALA A 638 -22.66 8.42 -19.04
N ILE A 639 -23.70 7.62 -19.25
CA ILE A 639 -23.59 6.32 -19.92
C ILE A 639 -23.80 6.54 -21.43
N GLU A 640 -22.77 6.26 -22.22
CA GLU A 640 -22.78 6.31 -23.68
C GLU A 640 -22.29 4.95 -24.23
N ASP A 641 -23.06 4.34 -25.14
CA ASP A 641 -22.70 3.06 -25.78
C ASP A 641 -22.24 1.96 -24.81
N GLY A 642 -22.87 1.87 -23.62
CA GLY A 642 -22.52 0.94 -22.55
C GLY A 642 -21.22 1.24 -21.80
N ALA A 643 -20.70 2.47 -21.91
CA ALA A 643 -19.52 2.97 -21.20
C ALA A 643 -19.87 4.17 -20.33
N LEU A 644 -19.19 4.33 -19.18
CA LEU A 644 -19.25 5.56 -18.41
C LEU A 644 -18.27 6.57 -19.00
N ARG A 645 -18.78 7.64 -19.63
CA ARG A 645 -18.03 8.87 -19.86
C ARG A 645 -17.88 9.62 -18.56
N CYS A 646 -16.67 10.07 -18.26
CA CYS A 646 -16.39 10.90 -17.10
C CYS A 646 -15.11 11.73 -17.29
N GLY A 647 -15.00 12.78 -16.49
CA GLY A 647 -13.78 13.57 -16.32
C GLY A 647 -13.30 13.55 -14.87
N VAL A 648 -11.98 13.62 -14.69
CA VAL A 648 -11.32 13.74 -13.39
C VAL A 648 -10.46 15.02 -13.44
N PRO A 649 -10.71 16.03 -12.57
CA PRO A 649 -9.91 17.26 -12.57
C PRO A 649 -8.42 17.00 -12.37
N ALA A 650 -7.60 18.01 -12.67
CA ALA A 650 -6.18 17.99 -12.36
C ALA A 650 -5.95 17.72 -10.87
N ASN A 651 -5.00 16.83 -10.57
CA ASN A 651 -4.56 16.44 -9.23
C ASN A 651 -5.71 15.98 -8.28
N ASP A 652 -6.73 15.32 -8.82
CA ASP A 652 -7.97 14.93 -8.13
C ASP A 652 -8.36 13.46 -8.38
N VAL A 653 -9.36 12.97 -7.66
CA VAL A 653 -9.86 11.59 -7.69
C VAL A 653 -11.38 11.55 -7.91
N ARG A 654 -11.86 10.52 -8.62
CA ARG A 654 -13.29 10.18 -8.75
C ARG A 654 -13.53 8.73 -8.37
N ILE A 655 -14.67 8.45 -7.76
CA ILE A 655 -15.09 7.10 -7.38
C ILE A 655 -16.50 6.89 -7.91
N PHE A 656 -16.65 5.85 -8.73
CA PHE A 656 -17.92 5.47 -9.34
C PHE A 656 -18.26 4.02 -8.99
N LYS A 657 -19.49 3.81 -8.54
CA LYS A 657 -20.08 2.49 -8.42
C LYS A 657 -20.84 2.19 -9.72
N LEU A 658 -20.49 1.13 -10.42
CA LEU A 658 -20.98 0.77 -11.75
C LEU A 658 -21.83 -0.49 -11.68
N GLY A 659 -23.06 -0.43 -12.23
CA GLY A 659 -23.95 -1.57 -12.38
C GLY A 659 -24.09 -1.99 -13.85
N ALA A 660 -24.06 -3.30 -14.10
CA ALA A 660 -24.29 -3.91 -15.41
C ALA A 660 -25.77 -4.27 -15.64
N ASP A 661 -26.14 -4.57 -16.89
CA ASP A 661 -27.49 -5.11 -17.22
C ASP A 661 -27.65 -6.61 -16.89
N ARG A 662 -26.55 -7.27 -16.51
CA ARG A 662 -26.46 -8.69 -16.21
C ARG A 662 -25.22 -8.99 -15.35
N SER A 663 -25.24 -10.13 -14.68
CA SER A 663 -24.04 -10.75 -14.10
C SER A 663 -22.90 -10.85 -15.13
N PHE A 664 -21.73 -10.34 -14.78
CA PHE A 664 -20.54 -10.36 -15.63
C PHE A 664 -19.24 -10.70 -14.89
N LEU A 665 -19.21 -10.56 -13.55
CA LEU A 665 -18.05 -10.99 -12.79
C LEU A 665 -17.81 -12.49 -13.01
N PRO A 666 -16.55 -12.93 -13.22
CA PRO A 666 -16.26 -14.33 -13.45
C PRO A 666 -16.78 -15.22 -12.31
N LEU A 667 -17.13 -16.47 -12.62
CA LEU A 667 -17.82 -17.41 -11.71
C LEU A 667 -17.16 -17.53 -10.31
N MET A 668 -15.85 -17.34 -10.22
CA MET A 668 -15.06 -17.27 -8.99
C MET A 668 -15.60 -16.37 -7.89
N PHE A 669 -16.33 -15.30 -8.21
CA PHE A 669 -16.86 -14.36 -7.20
C PHE A 669 -18.21 -14.76 -6.60
N ARG A 670 -18.92 -15.74 -7.20
CA ARG A 670 -20.32 -16.03 -6.86
C ARG A 670 -20.54 -16.72 -5.51
N ASP A 671 -19.57 -17.50 -5.06
CA ASP A 671 -19.69 -18.33 -3.85
C ASP A 671 -18.98 -17.72 -2.63
N ILE A 672 -18.63 -16.43 -2.70
CA ILE A 672 -17.92 -15.72 -1.62
C ILE A 672 -18.92 -15.24 -0.55
N ASP A 673 -18.67 -15.58 0.73
CA ASP A 673 -19.42 -15.04 1.86
C ASP A 673 -18.86 -13.68 2.30
N TRP A 674 -19.30 -12.64 1.59
CA TRP A 674 -18.91 -11.24 1.82
C TRP A 674 -19.23 -10.71 3.23
N LYS A 675 -20.22 -11.30 3.92
CA LYS A 675 -20.56 -10.90 5.30
C LYS A 675 -19.59 -11.50 6.30
N LYS A 676 -19.26 -12.78 6.13
CA LYS A 676 -18.25 -13.47 6.94
C LYS A 676 -16.87 -12.82 6.78
N LEU A 677 -16.55 -12.34 5.58
CA LEU A 677 -15.36 -11.55 5.27
C LEU A 677 -15.25 -10.20 6.00
N GLY A 678 -16.32 -9.77 6.67
CA GLY A 678 -16.36 -8.49 7.39
C GLY A 678 -16.34 -7.26 6.49
N VAL A 679 -16.64 -7.41 5.19
CA VAL A 679 -16.70 -6.30 4.24
C VAL A 679 -17.86 -5.38 4.63
N GLY A 680 -17.52 -4.13 4.93
CA GLY A 680 -18.51 -3.11 5.27
C GLY A 680 -19.18 -3.29 6.63
N ILE A 681 -18.52 -3.96 7.60
CA ILE A 681 -18.93 -3.83 9.02
C ILE A 681 -18.79 -2.36 9.42
N PRO A 682 -19.91 -1.64 9.69
CA PRO A 682 -19.85 -0.21 9.93
C PRO A 682 -19.32 0.10 11.33
N ASP A 683 -18.57 1.20 11.48
CA ASP A 683 -18.26 1.77 12.78
C ASP A 683 -19.53 2.36 13.41
N THR A 684 -20.16 1.57 14.28
CA THR A 684 -21.40 1.94 14.98
C THR A 684 -21.25 3.21 15.82
N ASP A 685 -20.05 3.49 16.32
CA ASP A 685 -19.79 4.69 17.11
C ASP A 685 -19.83 5.94 16.23
N PHE A 686 -19.27 5.84 15.02
CA PHE A 686 -19.18 6.92 14.04
C PHE A 686 -20.50 7.17 13.28
N GLN A 687 -21.32 6.14 13.04
CA GLN A 687 -22.65 6.32 12.40
C GLN A 687 -23.58 7.26 13.18
N THR A 688 -23.34 7.46 14.48
CA THR A 688 -24.11 8.38 15.34
C THR A 688 -23.59 9.83 15.37
N CYS A 689 -22.57 10.16 14.56
CA CYS A 689 -21.90 11.46 14.55
C CYS A 689 -22.86 12.64 14.30
N PRO A 690 -22.94 13.64 15.22
CA PRO A 690 -23.81 14.81 15.06
C PRO A 690 -23.46 15.73 13.89
N ALA A 691 -22.21 15.74 13.40
CA ALA A 691 -21.78 16.60 12.29
C ALA A 691 -22.67 16.45 11.05
N ARG A 692 -23.09 15.22 10.75
CA ARG A 692 -23.99 14.85 9.65
C ARG A 692 -25.33 15.60 9.62
N ARG A 693 -25.81 16.15 10.74
CA ARG A 693 -27.17 16.74 10.81
C ARG A 693 -27.29 18.19 10.38
N ASN A 694 -26.17 18.91 10.25
CA ASN A 694 -26.20 20.36 10.00
C ASN A 694 -25.64 20.80 8.63
N ALA A 695 -24.88 19.95 7.92
CA ALA A 695 -24.30 20.28 6.61
C ALA A 695 -25.32 20.29 5.44
N HIS A 696 -26.47 19.63 5.59
CA HIS A 696 -27.48 19.47 4.52
C HIS A 696 -28.71 20.39 4.63
N GLN A 697 -28.66 21.45 5.44
CA GLN A 697 -29.61 22.56 5.26
C GLN A 697 -29.00 23.58 4.28
N PRO A 698 -29.45 23.63 3.01
CA PRO A 698 -29.10 24.75 2.15
C PRO A 698 -29.60 26.04 2.81
N GLY A 699 -28.67 26.95 3.10
CA GLY A 699 -28.98 28.17 3.82
C GLY A 699 -29.98 29.04 3.06
N HIS A 700 -31.17 29.23 3.61
CA HIS A 700 -31.97 30.41 3.32
C HIS A 700 -31.36 31.59 4.09
N GLY A 701 -30.66 32.47 3.36
CA GLY A 701 -30.03 33.69 3.88
C GLY A 701 -29.48 34.53 2.73
#